data_AF-A0A944XRP4-F1
#
_entry.id   AF-A0A944XRP4-F1
#
_cell.length_a   1.000
_cell.length_b   1.000
_cell.length_c   1.000
_cell.angle_alpha   90.00
_cell.angle_beta   90.00
_cell.angle_gamma   90.00
#
_symmetry.space_group_name_H-M   'P 1'
#
loop_
_entity.id
_entity.type
_entity.pdbx_description
1 polymer ?
#
loop_
_entity_poly.entity_id
_entity_poly.type
_entity_poly.pdbx_seq_one_letter_code
_entity_poly.pdbx_strand_id
1 'polypeptide(L)'
;MVKKGVKKTRKEKNILWFKEIGIKDVPLVGGKNASLGEMYNTVTKKGINVPNGFAVTAQAYWDFLDKTNLKSKIKKELKDLDVTNVRELARVGKKVRNMILAAKFPAHLEKEVEKAYAELSKLEKTKNVAVAVRSSATAEDLPDASFAGQQETYLNVKGVKSLQTAVKKCVASLFTNRAISYRETKGFDHLTVALSVTVQVMVRSDLGSSGVLFTLDTESGFPGVVLINSSYGLGEYVVKGRVTPDQFYVFKEGIKQGKKAIISKIIGSKEVKLVYGNTSGTKQLAVKKIDQNKFSITPDEVIKLTKWGMQIEEHYKRPQDIEWAKDGKTGKLYIVQARPETVKSHAEKSVIETYILKKKGKQALTGVSVGQKIGAGKVRVIDNPKQMKQFKKGEVLVTRITDPDWEPIMRIASAIVTEQGGKTSHAAIVSRELGVPCVVGARAARKVLKTGKQVTVSCAEGDEGIIYSGILPFEVKRTEIKKQEKTKTKIMMNVGDPDNAFNLSFLPNDGVGLAREEFIFSNFIRIHPLALVHYNKLKDKKAKKKIAEMTKGYKKKTDYAVDKLAEGIARIAASFYPNEVIVRMSDFKTNEYATLLGGKEFEPKEENPMLGWRGASRYYSKEYKPGFNIECEAFKKVRNEWGLTNVIAMVPFCRTPEEGVNVLKTMADFGLKQGENDLKVYVMCEIPSNVILAEEFAKLFDGFSIGSNDLTQLTLGVDRDSSLVSHVYSEKNKAVKTLIRDVIRVAHKYKRKVGICGQAPSDYPEFAEFLVKEGIDSISLNPDTVISTRERIAYVEKTLGKKGNKTHKPYLGLVAALAVLSASLMMVGGGCDSLSGELPAPQTDLIDMSPAEIRERVEKKLNETQETERQKPTQELKVDSFESFSIKYPPEWSVENWNGGITVRNGYTTEYISIFKQLVGHPVAEGFKKPILVDGKEGATYQEDYKGDGTGLAMFHVVEIEMEDYIFEINSNAENFDDI
;
A
#
# COMPACT_ATOMS: atom_id res chain seq x y z
N MET A 1 44.17 56.58 -20.12
CA MET A 1 43.43 55.43 -20.67
C MET A 1 42.97 54.52 -19.54
N VAL A 2 41.69 54.58 -19.18
CA VAL A 2 41.08 53.76 -18.11
C VAL A 2 40.92 52.33 -18.63
N LYS A 3 41.55 51.36 -17.96
CA LYS A 3 41.36 49.92 -18.23
C LYS A 3 39.88 49.58 -18.04
N LYS A 4 39.13 49.40 -19.14
CA LYS A 4 37.80 48.79 -19.16
C LYS A 4 37.94 47.40 -18.51
N GLY A 5 37.32 47.21 -17.35
CA GLY A 5 37.33 45.93 -16.64
C GLY A 5 36.77 44.81 -17.51
N VAL A 6 37.52 43.72 -17.62
CA VAL A 6 37.08 42.47 -18.24
C VAL A 6 35.80 42.01 -17.52
N LYS A 7 34.67 41.94 -18.22
CA LYS A 7 33.43 41.41 -17.65
C LYS A 7 33.64 39.91 -17.38
N LYS A 8 33.64 39.50 -16.11
CA LYS A 8 33.65 38.08 -15.70
C LYS A 8 32.58 37.32 -16.47
N THR A 9 32.96 36.17 -17.03
CA THR A 9 32.00 35.24 -17.65
C THR A 9 31.06 34.66 -16.57
N ARG A 10 29.90 34.14 -16.97
CA ARG A 10 28.90 33.60 -16.03
C ARG A 10 29.45 32.47 -15.14
N LYS A 11 30.44 31.71 -15.63
CA LYS A 11 31.12 30.63 -14.88
C LYS A 11 32.08 31.16 -13.80
N GLU A 12 32.58 32.38 -13.95
CA GLU A 12 33.55 33.02 -13.05
C GLU A 12 32.89 33.90 -11.97
N LYS A 13 31.56 34.03 -12.01
CA LYS A 13 30.80 34.77 -11.01
C LYS A 13 30.68 33.93 -9.72
N ASN A 14 30.94 34.58 -8.58
CA ASN A 14 30.77 33.96 -7.27
C ASN A 14 29.33 34.02 -6.75
N ILE A 15 28.54 34.96 -7.29
CA ILE A 15 27.13 35.16 -6.93
C ILE A 15 26.30 35.14 -8.21
N LEU A 16 25.22 34.37 -8.20
CA LEU A 16 24.20 34.34 -9.24
C LEU A 16 22.82 34.43 -8.62
N TRP A 17 21.97 35.35 -9.09
CA TRP A 17 20.60 35.48 -8.60
C TRP A 17 19.70 34.35 -9.15
N PHE A 18 18.59 34.04 -8.48
CA PHE A 18 17.65 33.03 -8.99
C PHE A 18 17.12 33.39 -10.40
N LYS A 19 16.92 34.68 -10.70
CA LYS A 19 16.56 35.15 -12.05
C LYS A 19 17.64 34.90 -13.11
N GLU A 20 18.87 34.60 -12.71
CA GLU A 20 20.02 34.37 -13.59
C GLU A 20 20.36 32.88 -13.74
N ILE A 21 19.65 31.94 -13.14
CA ILE A 21 19.97 30.50 -13.14
C ILE A 21 18.75 29.63 -13.45
N GLY A 22 18.97 28.44 -14.01
CA GLY A 22 17.94 27.44 -14.29
C GLY A 22 18.49 26.02 -14.23
N ILE A 23 17.71 25.03 -14.68
CA ILE A 23 18.04 23.60 -14.46
C ILE A 23 19.36 23.17 -15.14
N LYS A 24 19.80 23.87 -16.18
CA LYS A 24 21.08 23.59 -16.87
C LYS A 24 22.32 24.02 -16.08
N ASP A 25 22.14 24.79 -15.01
CA ASP A 25 23.24 25.36 -14.22
C ASP A 25 23.61 24.53 -13.00
N VAL A 26 23.14 23.27 -12.89
CA VAL A 26 23.48 22.34 -11.80
C VAL A 26 25.00 22.27 -11.54
N PRO A 27 25.91 22.23 -12.54
CA PRO A 27 27.35 22.24 -12.28
C PRO A 27 27.87 23.52 -11.61
N LEU A 28 27.16 24.64 -11.75
CA LEU A 28 27.56 25.96 -11.22
C LEU A 28 26.98 26.24 -9.84
N VAL A 29 25.75 25.77 -9.56
CA VAL A 29 24.99 26.16 -8.37
C VAL A 29 24.40 24.98 -7.60
N GLY A 30 24.64 23.74 -8.06
CA GLY A 30 24.03 22.54 -7.50
C GLY A 30 22.53 22.40 -7.82
N GLY A 31 21.99 21.22 -7.50
CA GLY A 31 20.63 20.82 -7.85
C GLY A 31 19.54 21.74 -7.32
N LYS A 32 19.59 22.08 -6.02
CA LYS A 32 18.55 22.91 -5.37
C LYS A 32 18.47 24.32 -5.92
N ASN A 33 19.61 25.00 -6.09
CA ASN A 33 19.62 26.35 -6.65
C ASN A 33 19.19 26.36 -8.12
N ALA A 34 19.59 25.35 -8.89
CA ALA A 34 19.17 25.20 -10.29
C ALA A 34 17.65 25.03 -10.38
N SER A 35 17.06 24.15 -9.55
CA SER A 35 15.60 23.98 -9.44
C SER A 35 14.89 25.26 -8.96
N LEU A 36 15.45 25.97 -7.96
CA LEU A 36 14.90 27.23 -7.47
C LEU A 36 14.89 28.32 -8.54
N GLY A 37 15.99 28.46 -9.28
CA GLY A 37 16.08 29.39 -10.39
C GLY A 37 15.14 29.03 -11.54
N GLU A 38 15.05 27.74 -11.88
CA GLU A 38 14.10 27.23 -12.87
C GLU A 38 12.66 27.62 -12.49
N MET A 39 12.24 27.32 -11.26
CA MET A 39 10.92 27.72 -10.75
C MET A 39 10.74 29.24 -10.73
N TYR A 40 11.74 29.99 -10.24
CA TYR A 40 11.67 31.44 -10.14
C TYR A 40 11.49 32.11 -11.51
N ASN A 41 12.05 31.53 -12.58
CA ASN A 41 11.95 32.08 -13.94
C ASN A 41 10.72 31.60 -14.73
N THR A 42 10.19 30.43 -14.39
CA THR A 42 9.13 29.76 -15.16
C THR A 42 7.77 29.83 -14.48
N VAL A 43 7.64 29.34 -13.25
CA VAL A 43 6.35 29.18 -12.59
C VAL A 43 5.85 30.47 -11.91
N THR A 44 6.73 31.42 -11.62
CA THR A 44 6.32 32.75 -11.14
C THR A 44 5.48 33.50 -12.15
N LYS A 45 5.79 33.35 -13.45
CA LYS A 45 4.99 33.89 -14.56
C LYS A 45 3.59 33.26 -14.64
N LYS A 46 3.43 32.05 -14.08
CA LYS A 46 2.15 31.33 -13.95
C LYS A 46 1.40 31.66 -12.64
N GLY A 47 1.88 32.64 -11.86
CA GLY A 47 1.24 33.09 -10.62
C GLY A 47 1.61 32.28 -9.36
N ILE A 48 2.66 31.46 -9.42
CA ILE A 48 3.20 30.73 -8.26
C ILE A 48 4.23 31.61 -7.54
N ASN A 49 4.04 31.88 -6.25
CA ASN A 49 5.02 32.68 -5.51
C ASN A 49 6.22 31.82 -5.10
N VAL A 50 7.42 32.26 -5.48
CA VAL A 50 8.70 31.67 -5.04
C VAL A 50 9.50 32.76 -4.34
N PRO A 51 9.98 32.55 -3.09
CA PRO A 51 10.78 33.56 -2.40
C PRO A 51 12.09 33.83 -3.16
N ASN A 52 12.42 35.11 -3.27
CA ASN A 52 13.61 35.56 -3.99
C ASN A 52 14.89 35.21 -3.23
N GLY A 53 16.02 35.26 -3.93
CA GLY A 53 17.33 34.90 -3.37
C GLY A 53 18.44 34.84 -4.41
N PHE A 54 19.60 34.38 -3.94
CA PHE A 54 20.79 34.20 -4.77
C PHE A 54 21.57 32.96 -4.31
N ALA A 55 22.40 32.44 -5.22
CA ALA A 55 23.31 31.35 -4.99
C ALA A 55 24.75 31.87 -4.87
N VAL A 56 25.46 31.42 -3.83
CA VAL A 56 26.92 31.46 -3.76
C VAL A 56 27.42 30.26 -4.55
N THR A 57 28.11 30.49 -5.66
CA THR A 57 28.38 29.46 -6.68
C THR A 57 29.43 28.43 -6.26
N ALA A 58 29.53 27.33 -7.00
CA ALA A 58 30.62 26.36 -6.88
C ALA A 58 32.00 27.03 -7.08
N GLN A 59 32.09 28.04 -7.95
CA GLN A 59 33.32 28.81 -8.14
C GLN A 59 33.74 29.55 -6.87
N ALA A 60 32.78 30.12 -6.13
CA ALA A 60 33.04 30.78 -4.84
C ALA A 60 33.57 29.79 -3.79
N TYR A 61 33.08 28.55 -3.81
CA TYR A 61 33.57 27.48 -2.95
C TYR A 61 35.03 27.12 -3.26
N TRP A 62 35.37 26.95 -4.53
CA TRP A 62 36.75 26.67 -4.95
C TRP A 62 37.69 27.82 -4.61
N ASP A 63 37.29 29.05 -4.92
CA ASP A 63 38.07 30.24 -4.62
C ASP A 63 38.28 30.42 -3.10
N PHE A 64 37.26 30.13 -2.28
CA PHE A 64 37.41 30.09 -0.82
C PHE A 64 38.47 29.07 -0.37
N LEU A 65 38.42 27.84 -0.88
CA LEU A 65 39.37 26.78 -0.53
C LEU A 65 40.80 27.07 -0.98
N ASP A 66 40.96 27.60 -2.19
CA ASP A 66 42.26 27.86 -2.80
C ASP A 66 42.95 29.05 -2.13
N LYS A 67 42.23 30.18 -1.95
CA LYS A 67 42.80 31.40 -1.32
C LYS A 67 43.13 31.23 0.16
N THR A 68 42.52 30.27 0.84
CA THR A 68 42.80 29.96 2.24
C THR A 68 43.78 28.79 2.42
N ASN A 69 44.25 28.21 1.30
CA ASN A 69 45.07 27.00 1.28
C ASN A 69 44.42 25.84 2.08
N LEU A 70 43.09 25.78 2.12
CA LEU A 70 42.35 24.72 2.79
C LEU A 70 42.35 23.43 1.97
N LYS A 71 42.39 23.52 0.63
CA LYS A 71 42.37 22.36 -0.26
C LYS A 71 43.48 21.36 0.06
N SER A 72 44.72 21.84 0.19
CA SER A 72 45.89 21.02 0.52
C SER A 72 45.79 20.44 1.94
N LYS A 73 45.35 21.24 2.92
CA LYS A 73 45.18 20.81 4.32
C LYS A 73 44.11 19.73 4.45
N ILE A 74 42.97 19.89 3.79
CA ILE A 74 41.88 18.91 3.80
C ILE A 74 42.36 17.60 3.14
N LYS A 75 43.03 17.69 1.99
CA LYS A 75 43.59 16.50 1.33
C LYS A 75 44.56 15.74 2.23
N LYS A 76 45.41 16.45 2.97
CA LYS A 76 46.36 15.84 3.92
C LYS A 76 45.66 15.12 5.08
N GLU A 77 44.62 15.73 5.65
CA GLU A 77 43.90 15.15 6.80
C GLU A 77 43.00 13.96 6.42
N LEU A 78 42.49 13.94 5.19
CA LEU A 78 41.66 12.84 4.68
C LEU A 78 42.48 11.73 4.02
N LYS A 79 43.80 11.93 3.84
CA LYS A 79 44.69 10.91 3.27
C LYS A 79 44.77 9.71 4.22
N ASP A 80 44.60 8.51 3.67
CA ASP A 80 44.70 7.24 4.38
C ASP A 80 43.65 7.07 5.52
N LEU A 81 42.54 7.83 5.46
CA LEU A 81 41.47 7.76 6.46
C LEU A 81 40.67 6.46 6.33
N ASP A 82 40.75 5.60 7.33
CA ASP A 82 39.84 4.46 7.45
C ASP A 82 38.45 4.91 7.91
N VAL A 83 37.50 4.95 6.98
CA VAL A 83 36.11 5.33 7.25
C VAL A 83 35.32 4.30 8.05
N THR A 84 35.82 3.07 8.20
CA THR A 84 35.22 2.04 9.06
C THR A 84 35.54 2.28 10.53
N ASN A 85 36.64 2.99 10.83
CA ASN A 85 36.98 3.45 12.16
C ASN A 85 36.18 4.72 12.54
N VAL A 86 34.99 4.51 13.12
CA VAL A 86 34.06 5.59 13.50
C VAL A 86 34.69 6.67 14.40
N ARG A 87 35.61 6.28 15.30
CA ARG A 87 36.28 7.25 16.20
C ARG A 87 37.23 8.15 15.43
N GLU A 88 38.01 7.56 14.53
CA GLU A 88 38.94 8.30 13.69
C GLU A 88 38.22 9.20 12.69
N LEU A 89 37.21 8.68 11.99
CA LEU A 89 36.32 9.45 11.11
C LEU A 89 35.71 10.65 11.84
N ALA A 90 35.24 10.46 13.07
CA ALA A 90 34.67 11.55 13.86
C ALA A 90 35.71 12.61 14.25
N ARG A 91 36.93 12.19 14.60
CA ARG A 91 38.04 13.09 14.93
C ARG A 91 38.48 13.90 13.71
N VAL A 92 38.77 13.24 12.59
CA VAL A 92 39.23 13.87 11.34
C VAL A 92 38.14 14.76 10.76
N GLY A 93 36.90 14.28 10.67
CA GLY A 93 35.77 15.07 10.20
C GLY A 93 35.57 16.34 11.04
N LYS A 94 35.64 16.24 12.37
CA LYS A 94 35.56 17.42 13.26
C LYS A 94 36.72 18.39 13.03
N LYS A 95 37.95 17.89 12.86
CA LYS A 95 39.14 18.69 12.58
C LYS A 95 39.00 19.47 11.27
N VAL A 96 38.57 18.81 10.19
CA VAL A 96 38.32 19.45 8.88
C VAL A 96 37.26 20.55 8.99
N ARG A 97 36.12 20.27 9.63
CA ARG A 97 35.06 21.27 9.83
C ARG A 97 35.55 22.49 10.62
N ASN A 98 36.34 22.27 11.68
CA ASN A 98 36.91 23.36 12.48
C ASN A 98 37.90 24.21 11.66
N MET A 99 38.73 23.60 10.80
CA MET A 99 39.63 24.34 9.90
C MET A 99 38.84 25.25 8.95
N ILE A 100 37.75 24.76 8.36
CA ILE A 100 36.88 25.54 7.47
C ILE A 100 36.24 26.72 8.21
N LEU A 101 35.73 26.49 9.43
CA LEU A 101 35.08 27.53 10.23
C LEU A 101 36.08 28.61 10.70
N ALA A 102 37.31 28.21 11.04
CA ALA A 102 38.36 29.12 11.49
C ALA A 102 38.99 29.94 10.35
N ALA A 103 38.89 29.48 9.10
CA ALA A 103 39.45 30.18 7.95
C ALA A 103 38.78 31.56 7.74
N LYS A 104 39.61 32.56 7.43
CA LYS A 104 39.14 33.90 7.06
C LYS A 104 38.47 33.85 5.69
N PHE A 105 37.30 34.47 5.59
CA PHE A 105 36.58 34.57 4.33
C PHE A 105 37.36 35.54 3.41
N PRO A 106 37.66 35.19 2.14
CA PRO A 106 38.37 36.10 1.24
C PRO A 106 37.64 37.44 1.12
N ALA A 107 38.39 38.54 1.24
CA ALA A 107 37.81 39.89 1.35
C ALA A 107 36.94 40.28 0.15
N HIS A 108 37.26 39.80 -1.05
CA HIS A 108 36.44 40.05 -2.23
C HIS A 108 35.12 39.28 -2.21
N LEU A 109 35.15 38.01 -1.76
CA LEU A 109 33.95 37.19 -1.64
C LEU A 109 33.03 37.71 -0.52
N GLU A 110 33.61 38.18 0.58
CA GLU A 110 32.89 38.86 1.66
C GLU A 110 32.12 40.08 1.14
N LYS A 111 32.78 40.95 0.38
CA LYS A 111 32.15 42.15 -0.22
C LYS A 111 31.07 41.79 -1.24
N GLU A 112 31.29 40.77 -2.06
CA GLU A 112 30.29 40.32 -3.05
C GLU A 112 29.03 39.74 -2.37
N VAL A 113 29.18 38.93 -1.31
CA VAL A 113 28.06 38.41 -0.52
C VAL A 113 27.34 39.54 0.23
N GLU A 114 28.07 40.47 0.83
CA GLU A 114 27.50 41.64 1.52
C GLU A 114 26.67 42.50 0.57
N LYS A 115 27.21 42.81 -0.62
CA LYS A 115 26.52 43.59 -1.65
C LYS A 115 25.24 42.89 -2.09
N ALA A 116 25.28 41.59 -2.37
CA ALA A 116 24.10 40.82 -2.75
C ALA A 116 23.04 40.78 -1.64
N TYR A 117 23.43 40.63 -0.38
CA TYR A 117 22.52 40.64 0.76
C TYR A 117 21.89 42.02 1.01
N ALA A 118 22.66 43.10 0.83
CA ALA A 118 22.16 44.47 0.92
C ALA A 118 21.15 44.77 -0.21
N GLU A 119 21.43 44.32 -1.43
CA GLU A 119 20.50 44.40 -2.56
C GLU A 119 19.22 43.60 -2.29
N LEU A 120 19.34 42.37 -1.77
CA LEU A 120 18.17 41.55 -1.41
C LEU A 120 17.32 42.23 -0.32
N SER A 121 17.96 42.80 0.70
CA SER A 121 17.28 43.57 1.76
C SER A 121 16.54 44.80 1.20
N LYS A 122 17.12 45.48 0.21
CA LYS A 122 16.49 46.61 -0.49
C LYS A 122 15.27 46.17 -1.31
N LEU A 123 15.38 45.08 -2.05
CA LEU A 123 14.27 44.52 -2.83
C LEU A 123 13.09 44.11 -1.95
N GLU A 124 13.37 43.52 -0.79
CA GLU A 124 12.36 43.11 0.21
C GLU A 124 11.91 44.26 1.13
N LYS A 125 12.38 45.50 0.88
CA LYS A 125 12.06 46.71 1.67
C LYS A 125 12.23 46.50 3.18
N THR A 126 13.22 45.69 3.58
CA THR A 126 13.42 45.29 4.97
C THR A 126 14.90 45.34 5.31
N LYS A 127 15.28 46.13 6.33
CA LYS A 127 16.65 46.17 6.84
C LYS A 127 17.02 44.81 7.45
N ASN A 128 18.14 44.23 7.01
CA ASN A 128 18.61 42.91 7.45
C ASN A 128 17.52 41.83 7.31
N VAL A 129 17.03 41.63 6.09
CA VAL A 129 16.00 40.62 5.81
C VAL A 129 16.43 39.24 6.31
N ALA A 130 15.50 38.52 6.94
CA ALA A 130 15.78 37.17 7.42
C ALA A 130 15.90 36.21 6.23
N VAL A 131 16.98 35.44 6.17
CA VAL A 131 17.24 34.49 5.07
C VAL A 131 17.42 33.06 5.59
N ALA A 132 16.99 32.10 4.77
CA ALA A 132 17.38 30.71 4.85
C ALA A 132 18.69 30.53 4.10
N VAL A 133 19.66 29.89 4.75
CA VAL A 133 20.95 29.54 4.15
C VAL A 133 21.01 28.03 4.05
N ARG A 134 20.99 27.51 2.82
CA ARG A 134 20.93 26.06 2.54
C ARG A 134 22.08 25.65 1.66
N SER A 135 22.55 24.43 1.86
CA SER A 135 23.52 23.77 0.99
C SER A 135 22.85 23.21 -0.27
N SER A 136 23.55 23.34 -1.41
CA SER A 136 23.14 22.85 -2.72
C SER A 136 24.38 22.23 -3.39
N ALA A 137 24.56 20.92 -3.29
CA ALA A 137 25.74 20.27 -3.84
C ALA A 137 25.59 20.02 -5.35
N THR A 138 26.73 20.02 -6.06
CA THR A 138 26.79 19.74 -7.51
C THR A 138 26.49 18.28 -7.87
N ALA A 139 26.61 17.38 -6.90
CA ALA A 139 26.35 15.94 -7.05
C ALA A 139 25.16 15.44 -6.20
N GLU A 140 24.28 16.35 -5.75
CA GLU A 140 23.20 16.02 -4.80
C GLU A 140 22.09 15.13 -5.39
N ASP A 141 21.87 15.22 -6.70
CA ASP A 141 20.75 14.60 -7.44
C ASP A 141 21.21 13.52 -8.43
N LEU A 142 22.35 12.85 -8.18
CA LEU A 142 22.79 11.73 -9.02
C LEU A 142 21.83 10.53 -8.83
N PRO A 143 21.44 9.80 -9.89
CA PRO A 143 20.44 8.72 -9.84
C PRO A 143 20.72 7.65 -8.78
N ASP A 144 22.00 7.33 -8.53
CA ASP A 144 22.44 6.30 -7.58
C ASP A 144 22.95 6.86 -6.24
N ALA A 145 22.78 8.17 -6.01
CA ALA A 145 23.31 8.87 -4.84
C ALA A 145 22.40 9.99 -4.33
N SER A 146 21.41 9.63 -3.50
CA SER A 146 20.62 10.63 -2.78
C SER A 146 21.37 11.09 -1.51
N PHE A 147 21.86 12.32 -1.51
CA PHE A 147 22.44 12.95 -0.30
C PHE A 147 21.36 13.52 0.65
N ALA A 148 20.12 13.00 0.54
CA ALA A 148 18.96 13.55 1.23
C ALA A 148 19.16 13.58 2.76
N GLY A 149 18.92 14.74 3.36
CA GLY A 149 19.01 14.94 4.81
C GLY A 149 20.44 14.99 5.40
N GLN A 150 21.50 14.90 4.59
CA GLN A 150 22.89 14.94 5.07
C GLN A 150 23.44 16.35 5.28
N GLN A 151 22.84 17.36 4.66
CA GLN A 151 23.40 18.70 4.60
C GLN A 151 22.63 19.70 5.47
N GLU A 152 23.33 20.72 5.98
CA GLU A 152 22.79 21.63 6.99
C GLU A 152 22.00 22.80 6.39
N THR A 153 20.88 23.13 7.03
CA THR A 153 20.06 24.30 6.72
C THR A 153 20.02 25.22 7.94
N TYR A 154 20.23 26.51 7.71
CA TYR A 154 20.22 27.55 8.73
C TYR A 154 19.07 28.52 8.45
N LEU A 155 18.13 28.60 9.37
CA LEU A 155 16.93 29.44 9.24
C LEU A 155 17.02 30.71 10.09
N ASN A 156 16.30 31.76 9.67
CA ASN A 156 16.26 33.06 10.36
C ASN A 156 17.67 33.65 10.60
N VAL A 157 18.49 33.64 9.55
CA VAL A 157 19.80 34.29 9.57
C VAL A 157 19.62 35.76 9.24
N LYS A 158 20.14 36.64 10.09
CA LYS A 158 20.02 38.10 9.95
C LYS A 158 21.38 38.78 10.10
N GLY A 159 21.65 39.72 9.20
CA GLY A 159 22.88 40.52 9.18
C GLY A 159 24.04 39.80 8.49
N VAL A 160 24.97 40.62 7.96
CA VAL A 160 26.08 40.19 7.10
C VAL A 160 26.99 39.17 7.79
N LYS A 161 27.42 39.43 9.03
CA LYS A 161 28.32 38.54 9.79
C LYS A 161 27.70 37.15 10.02
N SER A 162 26.41 37.11 10.37
CA SER A 162 25.67 35.85 10.57
C SER A 162 25.52 35.09 9.25
N LEU A 163 25.26 35.80 8.14
CA LEU A 163 25.17 35.20 6.81
C LEU A 163 26.48 34.56 6.38
N GLN A 164 27.60 35.28 6.47
CA GLN A 164 28.92 34.74 6.15
C GLN A 164 29.26 33.51 7.00
N THR A 165 28.92 33.56 8.30
CA THR A 165 29.10 32.41 9.20
C THR A 165 28.25 31.22 8.77
N ALA A 166 26.99 31.43 8.40
CA ALA A 166 26.11 30.39 7.89
C ALA A 166 26.62 29.79 6.56
N VAL A 167 27.14 30.63 5.65
CA VAL A 167 27.77 30.17 4.39
C VAL A 167 28.95 29.25 4.70
N LYS A 168 29.86 29.64 5.60
CA LYS A 168 30.99 28.78 6.02
C LYS A 168 30.52 27.48 6.66
N LYS A 169 29.45 27.52 7.46
CA LYS A 169 28.87 26.32 8.05
C LYS A 169 28.30 25.37 7.00
N CYS A 170 27.61 25.88 5.98
CA CYS A 170 27.19 25.06 4.83
C CYS A 170 28.41 24.43 4.14
N VAL A 171 29.47 25.18 3.86
CA VAL A 171 30.74 24.65 3.31
C VAL A 171 31.32 23.53 4.19
N ALA A 172 31.34 23.73 5.50
CA ALA A 172 31.80 22.72 6.46
C ALA A 172 30.90 21.47 6.49
N SER A 173 29.60 21.61 6.22
CA SER A 173 28.64 20.49 6.21
C SER A 173 28.93 19.46 5.12
N LEU A 174 29.68 19.83 4.07
CA LEU A 174 30.17 18.88 3.06
C LEU A 174 31.13 17.85 3.67
N PHE A 175 31.76 18.15 4.82
CA PHE A 175 32.71 17.30 5.53
C PHE A 175 32.14 16.79 6.87
N THR A 176 30.83 16.54 6.94
CA THR A 176 30.24 15.73 8.01
C THR A 176 30.78 14.30 7.94
N ASN A 177 30.77 13.59 9.07
CA ASN A 177 31.27 12.21 9.13
C ASN A 177 30.54 11.32 8.11
N ARG A 178 29.22 11.52 7.97
CA ARG A 178 28.37 10.83 7.00
C ARG A 178 28.76 11.14 5.56
N ALA A 179 28.94 12.42 5.22
CA ALA A 179 29.30 12.81 3.86
C ALA A 179 30.70 12.33 3.45
N ILE A 180 31.65 12.27 4.39
CA ILE A 180 33.00 11.71 4.17
C ILE A 180 32.89 10.20 3.92
N SER A 181 32.29 9.45 4.86
CA SER A 181 32.12 8.00 4.73
C SER A 181 31.39 7.60 3.45
N TYR A 182 30.31 8.31 3.11
CA TYR A 182 29.54 8.04 1.90
C TYR A 182 30.37 8.17 0.62
N ARG A 183 31.16 9.25 0.50
CA ARG A 183 32.01 9.48 -0.68
C ARG A 183 33.11 8.43 -0.78
N GLU A 184 33.71 8.04 0.34
CA GLU A 184 34.75 7.02 0.36
C GLU A 184 34.18 5.66 -0.08
N THR A 185 33.04 5.25 0.47
CA THR A 185 32.37 3.99 0.10
C THR A 185 31.95 3.95 -1.38
N LYS A 186 31.67 5.10 -1.99
CA LYS A 186 31.33 5.22 -3.42
C LYS A 186 32.56 5.45 -4.32
N GLY A 187 33.76 5.56 -3.76
CA GLY A 187 35.00 5.82 -4.51
C GLY A 187 35.07 7.24 -5.12
N PHE A 188 34.33 8.21 -4.57
CA PHE A 188 34.39 9.61 -5.03
C PHE A 188 35.49 10.39 -4.31
N ASP A 189 36.41 10.99 -5.07
CA ASP A 189 37.38 11.93 -4.51
C ASP A 189 36.64 13.10 -3.84
N HIS A 190 36.92 13.31 -2.55
CA HIS A 190 36.35 14.34 -1.72
C HIS A 190 36.53 15.77 -2.25
N LEU A 191 37.50 15.99 -3.15
CA LEU A 191 37.79 17.28 -3.79
C LEU A 191 37.30 17.39 -5.24
N THR A 192 36.40 16.50 -5.68
CA THR A 192 35.72 16.63 -6.98
C THR A 192 34.32 17.26 -6.86
N VAL A 193 33.73 17.22 -5.67
CA VAL A 193 32.38 17.76 -5.41
C VAL A 193 32.45 19.17 -4.87
N ALA A 194 31.86 20.12 -5.58
CA ALA A 194 31.70 21.48 -5.10
C ALA A 194 30.35 21.67 -4.39
N LEU A 195 30.32 22.57 -3.40
CA LEU A 195 29.09 22.98 -2.73
C LEU A 195 28.74 24.42 -3.07
N SER A 196 27.54 24.63 -3.60
CA SER A 196 26.93 25.95 -3.67
C SER A 196 26.06 26.21 -2.44
N VAL A 197 25.88 27.48 -2.08
CA VAL A 197 25.03 27.87 -0.94
C VAL A 197 23.87 28.73 -1.43
N THR A 198 22.65 28.28 -1.17
CA THR A 198 21.41 29.02 -1.36
C THR A 198 21.25 30.07 -0.27
N VAL A 199 20.98 31.31 -0.65
CA VAL A 199 20.53 32.38 0.26
C VAL A 199 19.15 32.85 -0.21
N GLN A 200 18.11 32.43 0.51
CA GLN A 200 16.71 32.66 0.13
C GLN A 200 15.97 33.46 1.20
N VAL A 201 15.09 34.37 0.82
CA VAL A 201 14.24 35.12 1.76
C VAL A 201 13.36 34.17 2.56
N MET A 202 13.31 34.37 3.88
CA MET A 202 12.42 33.61 4.75
C MET A 202 10.97 34.08 4.63
N VAL A 203 10.08 33.14 4.33
CA VAL A 203 8.64 33.32 4.51
C VAL A 203 8.31 33.29 6.00
N ARG A 204 7.39 34.15 6.46
CA ARG A 204 6.99 34.23 7.89
C ARG A 204 6.04 33.11 8.31
N SER A 205 6.33 31.87 7.94
CA SER A 205 5.54 30.69 8.36
C SER A 205 5.70 30.36 9.84
N ASP A 206 6.68 30.95 10.54
CA ASP A 206 6.75 30.94 12.01
C ASP A 206 5.48 31.47 12.69
N LEU A 207 4.79 32.42 12.02
CA LEU A 207 3.51 32.99 12.43
C LEU A 207 2.31 32.33 11.74
N GLY A 208 2.54 31.42 10.79
CA GLY A 208 1.52 30.77 9.98
C GLY A 208 1.70 29.26 9.97
N SER A 209 1.70 28.70 8.76
CA SER A 209 1.77 27.26 8.52
C SER A 209 2.74 26.95 7.39
N SER A 210 3.21 25.73 7.34
CA SER A 210 4.04 25.22 6.25
C SER A 210 3.95 23.71 6.19
N GLY A 211 4.51 23.14 5.13
CA GLY A 211 4.51 21.70 4.98
C GLY A 211 5.07 21.26 3.66
N VAL A 212 4.67 20.06 3.28
CA VAL A 212 5.12 19.40 2.05
C VAL A 212 3.92 18.87 1.28
N LEU A 213 4.06 18.82 -0.04
CA LEU A 213 3.05 18.40 -0.98
C LEU A 213 3.70 17.41 -1.95
N PHE A 214 3.04 16.29 -2.18
CA PHE A 214 3.42 15.29 -3.18
C PHE A 214 2.36 15.24 -4.26
N THR A 215 2.77 15.22 -5.53
CA THR A 215 1.84 15.12 -6.65
C THR A 215 1.42 13.68 -6.96
N LEU A 216 1.56 12.78 -5.99
CA LEU A 216 1.03 11.41 -6.00
C LEU A 216 0.81 10.95 -4.54
N ASP A 217 0.15 9.81 -4.35
CA ASP A 217 0.14 9.15 -3.05
C ASP A 217 1.49 8.46 -2.79
N THR A 218 2.19 8.86 -1.72
CA THR A 218 3.55 8.36 -1.44
C THR A 218 3.61 6.91 -0.96
N GLU A 219 2.48 6.32 -0.56
CA GLU A 219 2.44 4.92 -0.10
C GLU A 219 2.34 3.96 -1.29
N SER A 220 1.35 4.20 -2.14
CA SER A 220 1.02 3.38 -3.29
C SER A 220 1.75 3.80 -4.57
N GLY A 221 2.12 5.07 -4.71
CA GLY A 221 2.58 5.66 -5.97
C GLY A 221 1.42 6.14 -6.87
N PHE A 222 0.16 6.08 -6.41
CA PHE A 222 -1.00 6.42 -7.23
C PHE A 222 -0.98 7.89 -7.69
N PRO A 223 -0.94 8.17 -9.00
CA PRO A 223 -0.71 9.52 -9.52
C PRO A 223 -1.98 10.38 -9.63
N GLY A 224 -3.17 9.82 -9.38
CA GLY A 224 -4.45 10.53 -9.53
C GLY A 224 -4.77 11.55 -8.43
N VAL A 225 -3.93 11.65 -7.41
CA VAL A 225 -4.14 12.52 -6.24
C VAL A 225 -2.94 13.40 -5.94
N VAL A 226 -3.17 14.47 -5.18
CA VAL A 226 -2.14 15.26 -4.52
C VAL A 226 -2.28 15.07 -3.01
N LEU A 227 -1.18 14.67 -2.35
CA LEU A 227 -1.09 14.55 -0.90
C LEU A 227 -0.45 15.81 -0.32
N ILE A 228 -1.16 16.50 0.56
CA ILE A 228 -0.66 17.70 1.25
C ILE A 228 -0.55 17.44 2.74
N ASN A 229 0.65 17.61 3.28
CA ASN A 229 0.90 17.62 4.72
C ASN A 229 1.08 19.06 5.21
N SER A 230 0.43 19.44 6.31
CA SER A 230 0.45 20.81 6.84
C SER A 230 0.60 20.86 8.36
N SER A 231 1.44 21.76 8.88
CA SER A 231 1.52 22.07 10.30
C SER A 231 1.85 23.54 10.56
N TYR A 232 1.78 23.97 11.81
CA TYR A 232 2.11 25.34 12.22
C TYR A 232 3.62 25.56 12.31
N GLY A 233 4.06 26.79 12.04
CA GLY A 233 5.47 27.17 12.13
C GLY A 233 6.27 26.89 10.86
N LEU A 234 7.60 26.86 11.00
CA LEU A 234 8.54 26.60 9.91
C LEU A 234 8.54 25.12 9.48
N GLY A 235 8.73 24.88 8.17
CA GLY A 235 8.48 23.58 7.52
C GLY A 235 9.45 22.47 7.90
N GLU A 236 10.60 22.85 8.48
CA GLU A 236 11.64 21.92 8.90
C GLU A 236 11.12 20.80 9.81
N TYR A 237 10.11 21.07 10.65
CA TYR A 237 9.55 20.05 11.53
C TYR A 237 8.66 19.05 10.80
N VAL A 238 8.00 19.45 9.72
CA VAL A 238 7.22 18.55 8.87
C VAL A 238 8.18 17.68 8.04
N VAL A 239 9.20 18.29 7.43
CA VAL A 239 10.22 17.61 6.61
C VAL A 239 11.03 16.62 7.46
N LYS A 240 11.42 16.99 8.68
CA LYS A 240 12.14 16.09 9.60
C LYS A 240 11.23 15.13 10.37
N GLY A 241 9.91 15.22 10.21
CA GLY A 241 8.95 14.41 10.96
C GLY A 241 8.98 14.62 12.48
N ARG A 242 9.31 15.82 12.96
CA ARG A 242 9.23 16.15 14.39
C ARG A 242 7.81 16.45 14.86
N VAL A 243 6.88 16.57 13.93
CA VAL A 243 5.46 16.82 14.18
C VAL A 243 4.61 15.89 13.32
N THR A 244 3.46 15.47 13.83
CA THR A 244 2.44 14.80 13.01
C THR A 244 1.56 15.89 12.37
N PRO A 245 1.67 16.11 11.05
CA PRO A 245 0.94 17.17 10.34
C PRO A 245 -0.52 16.77 10.05
N ASP A 246 -1.35 17.74 9.72
CA ASP A 246 -2.61 17.50 9.02
C ASP A 246 -2.32 16.90 7.63
N GLN A 247 -3.24 16.09 7.13
CA GLN A 247 -3.14 15.48 5.81
C GLN A 247 -4.39 15.74 4.98
N PHE A 248 -4.18 16.00 3.70
CA PHE A 248 -5.25 16.21 2.72
C PHE A 248 -4.94 15.40 1.46
N TYR A 249 -5.92 14.66 0.97
CA TYR A 249 -5.89 14.07 -0.36
C TYR A 249 -6.81 14.85 -1.27
N VAL A 250 -6.30 15.26 -2.43
CA VAL A 250 -7.04 16.06 -3.40
C VAL A 250 -7.03 15.35 -4.74
N PHE A 251 -8.20 15.10 -5.31
CA PHE A 251 -8.35 14.39 -6.59
C PHE A 251 -8.07 15.33 -7.76
N LYS A 252 -7.04 15.00 -8.57
CA LYS A 252 -6.54 15.89 -9.63
C LYS A 252 -7.57 16.18 -10.70
N GLU A 253 -8.31 15.17 -11.15
CA GLU A 253 -9.28 15.36 -12.25
C GLU A 253 -10.45 16.24 -11.79
N GLY A 254 -10.91 16.08 -10.54
CA GLY A 254 -11.90 16.98 -9.96
C GLY A 254 -11.44 18.45 -9.97
N ILE A 255 -10.15 18.72 -9.69
CA ILE A 255 -9.60 20.08 -9.80
C ILE A 255 -9.62 20.60 -11.24
N LYS A 256 -9.32 19.77 -12.24
CA LYS A 256 -9.40 20.14 -13.66
C LYS A 256 -10.83 20.45 -14.09
N GLN A 257 -11.81 19.72 -13.54
CA GLN A 257 -13.24 19.98 -13.71
C GLN A 257 -13.75 21.21 -12.92
N GLY A 258 -12.88 21.95 -12.22
CA GLY A 258 -13.24 23.14 -11.43
C GLY A 258 -13.88 22.84 -10.08
N LYS A 259 -13.86 21.58 -9.62
CA LYS A 259 -14.46 21.12 -8.36
C LYS A 259 -13.53 21.33 -7.16
N LYS A 260 -14.08 21.34 -5.93
CA LYS A 260 -13.30 21.42 -4.68
C LYS A 260 -13.02 20.02 -4.13
N ALA A 261 -12.32 19.21 -4.92
CA ALA A 261 -12.20 17.76 -4.74
C ALA A 261 -11.22 17.30 -3.63
N ILE A 262 -11.41 17.79 -2.40
CA ILE A 262 -10.67 17.33 -1.21
C ILE A 262 -11.34 16.05 -0.70
N ILE A 263 -10.89 14.91 -1.23
CA ILE A 263 -11.50 13.59 -1.01
C ILE A 263 -11.13 12.94 0.32
N SER A 264 -10.20 13.52 1.09
CA SER A 264 -9.91 13.09 2.46
C SER A 264 -9.22 14.18 3.27
N LYS A 265 -9.60 14.28 4.56
CA LYS A 265 -8.99 15.19 5.54
C LYS A 265 -8.67 14.45 6.83
N ILE A 266 -7.42 14.51 7.27
CA ILE A 266 -6.95 13.86 8.51
C ILE A 266 -6.27 14.91 9.38
N ILE A 267 -6.72 15.04 10.62
CA ILE A 267 -6.17 16.02 11.55
C ILE A 267 -4.89 15.48 12.22
N GLY A 268 -3.81 16.27 12.14
CA GLY A 268 -2.56 15.96 12.81
C GLY A 268 -2.52 16.41 14.27
N SER A 269 -1.69 15.76 15.10
CA SER A 269 -1.50 16.14 16.50
C SER A 269 -0.94 17.55 16.69
N LYS A 270 -0.08 18.00 15.77
CA LYS A 270 0.51 19.34 15.71
C LYS A 270 1.03 19.86 17.06
N GLU A 271 1.66 19.02 17.88
CA GLU A 271 1.97 19.34 19.28
C GLU A 271 2.99 20.48 19.44
N VAL A 272 3.93 20.58 18.50
CA VAL A 272 5.04 21.51 18.53
C VAL A 272 5.16 22.24 17.19
N LYS A 273 5.69 23.46 17.24
CA LYS A 273 6.03 24.26 16.06
C LYS A 273 7.40 24.89 16.21
N LEU A 274 8.10 25.06 15.08
CA LEU A 274 9.36 25.77 15.01
C LEU A 274 9.09 27.23 14.64
N VAL A 275 9.64 28.17 15.43
CA VAL A 275 9.49 29.62 15.20
C VAL A 275 10.83 30.33 15.25
N TYR A 276 10.86 31.63 14.97
CA TYR A 276 12.08 32.43 15.05
C TYR A 276 12.59 32.52 16.50
N GLY A 277 13.90 32.39 16.66
CA GLY A 277 14.61 32.80 17.87
C GLY A 277 14.56 34.32 18.07
N ASN A 278 14.80 34.77 19.31
CA ASN A 278 14.67 36.18 19.68
C ASN A 278 15.67 37.09 18.94
N THR A 279 16.90 36.60 18.69
CA THR A 279 17.98 37.35 18.03
C THR A 279 18.35 36.77 16.67
N SER A 280 18.59 35.46 16.59
CA SER A 280 18.83 34.71 15.35
C SER A 280 18.45 33.24 15.52
N GLY A 281 18.40 32.47 14.42
CA GLY A 281 18.10 31.04 14.48
C GLY A 281 16.64 30.75 14.84
N THR A 282 16.37 29.55 15.34
CA THR A 282 15.01 29.06 15.58
C THR A 282 14.83 28.55 17.01
N LYS A 283 13.59 28.53 17.49
CA LYS A 283 13.19 27.96 18.77
C LYS A 283 11.93 27.13 18.63
N GLN A 284 11.84 26.05 19.40
CA GLN A 284 10.64 25.24 19.48
C GLN A 284 9.65 25.85 20.46
N LEU A 285 8.36 25.84 20.10
CA LEU A 285 7.26 26.16 21.01
C LEU A 285 6.18 25.08 20.93
N ALA A 286 5.46 24.88 22.04
CA ALA A 286 4.24 24.09 22.04
C ALA A 286 3.11 24.83 21.30
N VAL A 287 2.32 24.10 20.53
CA VAL A 287 1.09 24.63 19.92
C VAL A 287 -0.02 24.60 20.97
N LYS A 288 -0.84 25.65 21.04
CA LYS A 288 -1.97 25.72 21.97
C LYS A 288 -2.93 24.55 21.71
N LYS A 289 -3.50 23.96 22.77
CA LYS A 289 -4.39 22.79 22.65
C LYS A 289 -5.61 23.04 21.75
N ILE A 290 -6.12 24.27 21.71
CA ILE A 290 -7.23 24.65 20.82
C ILE A 290 -6.82 24.54 19.35
N ASP A 291 -5.61 24.95 19.00
CA ASP A 291 -5.11 24.94 17.61
C ASP A 291 -4.70 23.53 17.15
N GLN A 292 -4.26 22.67 18.09
CA GLN A 292 -4.01 21.25 17.79
C GLN A 292 -5.25 20.54 17.21
N ASN A 293 -6.45 20.96 17.62
CA ASN A 293 -7.73 20.39 17.18
C ASN A 293 -8.33 21.12 15.95
N LYS A 294 -7.56 21.95 15.25
CA LYS A 294 -7.96 22.61 14.00
C LYS A 294 -7.03 22.22 12.86
N PHE A 295 -7.52 22.29 11.63
CA PHE A 295 -6.65 22.25 10.45
C PHE A 295 -5.81 23.52 10.37
N SER A 296 -4.53 23.37 10.02
CA SER A 296 -3.54 24.45 9.96
C SER A 296 -3.65 25.32 8.70
N ILE A 297 -4.39 24.87 7.69
CA ILE A 297 -4.71 25.61 6.45
C ILE A 297 -6.18 25.42 6.07
N THR A 298 -6.72 26.33 5.27
CA THR A 298 -8.12 26.30 4.82
C THR A 298 -8.31 25.41 3.58
N PRO A 299 -9.55 24.96 3.28
CA PRO A 299 -9.84 24.24 2.03
C PRO A 299 -9.40 24.99 0.78
N ASP A 300 -9.60 26.31 0.70
CA ASP A 300 -9.20 27.08 -0.50
C ASP A 300 -7.67 27.15 -0.65
N GLU A 301 -6.93 27.15 0.47
CA GLU A 301 -5.46 27.04 0.46
C GLU A 301 -5.00 25.67 -0.02
N VAL A 302 -5.66 24.59 0.42
CA VAL A 302 -5.43 23.22 -0.06
C VAL A 302 -5.63 23.12 -1.59
N ILE A 303 -6.73 23.69 -2.11
CA ILE A 303 -7.01 23.70 -3.55
C ILE A 303 -5.97 24.53 -4.31
N LYS A 304 -5.57 25.69 -3.79
CA LYS A 304 -4.54 26.53 -4.40
C LYS A 304 -3.18 25.84 -4.46
N LEU A 305 -2.75 25.21 -3.37
CA LEU A 305 -1.52 24.41 -3.33
C LEU A 305 -1.59 23.24 -4.30
N THR A 306 -2.75 22.57 -4.41
CA THR A 306 -2.96 21.48 -5.38
C THR A 306 -2.77 21.97 -6.81
N LYS A 307 -3.41 23.09 -7.19
CA LYS A 307 -3.23 23.69 -8.52
C LYS A 307 -1.77 24.04 -8.80
N TRP A 308 -1.07 24.61 -7.84
CA TRP A 308 0.36 24.89 -7.96
C TRP A 308 1.19 23.62 -8.13
N GLY A 309 0.92 22.57 -7.34
CA GLY A 309 1.58 21.28 -7.46
C GLY A 309 1.40 20.65 -8.84
N MET A 310 0.17 20.65 -9.36
CA MET A 310 -0.14 20.14 -10.70
C MET A 310 0.57 20.93 -11.82
N GLN A 311 0.65 22.26 -11.70
CA GLN A 311 1.37 23.10 -12.67
C GLN A 311 2.90 22.86 -12.64
N ILE A 312 3.45 22.59 -11.45
CA ILE A 312 4.88 22.27 -11.29
C ILE A 312 5.17 20.86 -11.84
N GLU A 313 4.32 19.87 -11.55
CA GLU A 313 4.40 18.53 -12.14
C GLU A 313 4.32 18.56 -13.66
N GLU A 314 3.40 19.34 -14.24
CA GLU A 314 3.27 19.53 -15.68
C GLU A 314 4.55 20.14 -16.30
N HIS A 315 5.16 21.11 -15.61
CA HIS A 315 6.42 21.72 -16.05
C HIS A 315 7.58 20.70 -16.10
N TYR A 316 7.73 19.89 -15.05
CA TYR A 316 8.82 18.91 -14.94
C TYR A 316 8.50 17.55 -15.59
N LYS A 317 7.25 17.35 -16.03
CA LYS A 317 6.72 16.12 -16.65
C LYS A 317 6.95 14.86 -15.82
N ARG A 318 6.97 14.98 -14.50
CA ARG A 318 7.17 13.88 -13.57
C ARG A 318 6.64 14.24 -12.18
N PRO A 319 6.27 13.25 -11.33
CA PRO A 319 5.82 13.51 -9.98
C PRO A 319 6.82 14.32 -9.14
N GLN A 320 6.32 15.17 -8.25
CA GLN A 320 7.11 16.13 -7.48
C GLN A 320 6.88 16.00 -5.97
N ASP A 321 7.95 16.21 -5.21
CA ASP A 321 7.99 16.52 -3.78
C ASP A 321 8.26 18.03 -3.62
N ILE A 322 7.30 18.75 -3.04
CA ILE A 322 7.24 20.21 -3.02
C ILE A 322 7.11 20.71 -1.58
N GLU A 323 8.06 21.53 -1.15
CA GLU A 323 7.96 22.25 0.12
C GLU A 323 7.26 23.60 -0.07
N TRP A 324 6.34 23.93 0.85
CA TRP A 324 5.56 25.17 0.79
C TRP A 324 5.46 25.87 2.15
N ALA A 325 5.22 27.17 2.13
CA ALA A 325 5.07 27.99 3.32
C ALA A 325 3.97 29.05 3.15
N LYS A 326 3.17 29.25 4.19
CA LYS A 326 2.19 30.33 4.32
C LYS A 326 2.78 31.43 5.18
N ASP A 327 2.90 32.63 4.63
CA ASP A 327 3.35 33.80 5.37
C ASP A 327 2.27 34.24 6.37
N GLY A 328 2.56 34.20 7.67
CA GLY A 328 1.60 34.55 8.71
C GLY A 328 1.28 36.05 8.82
N LYS A 329 2.03 36.93 8.13
CA LYS A 329 1.73 38.37 8.09
C LYS A 329 0.82 38.72 6.92
N THR A 330 1.13 38.18 5.74
CA THR A 330 0.42 38.53 4.50
C THR A 330 -0.67 37.53 4.11
N GLY A 331 -0.67 36.34 4.71
CA GLY A 331 -1.55 35.23 4.35
C GLY A 331 -1.19 34.55 3.02
N LYS A 332 -0.16 35.03 2.30
CA LYS A 332 0.23 34.49 1.00
C LYS A 332 0.95 33.14 1.13
N LEU A 333 0.64 32.23 0.21
CA LEU A 333 1.37 30.97 0.04
C LEU A 333 2.60 31.17 -0.85
N TYR A 334 3.61 30.35 -0.61
CA TYR A 334 4.88 30.31 -1.34
C TYR A 334 5.34 28.86 -1.52
N ILE A 335 5.93 28.56 -2.68
CA ILE A 335 6.70 27.34 -2.91
C ILE A 335 8.16 27.64 -2.59
N VAL A 336 8.73 26.89 -1.65
CA VAL A 336 10.10 27.14 -1.15
C VAL A 336 11.12 26.17 -1.71
N GLN A 337 10.68 25.01 -2.23
CA GLN A 337 11.50 24.03 -2.92
C GLN A 337 10.61 23.07 -3.72
N ALA A 338 11.11 22.54 -4.84
CA ALA A 338 10.52 21.40 -5.54
C ALA A 338 11.62 20.49 -6.07
N ARG A 339 11.38 19.18 -6.03
CA ARG A 339 12.26 18.16 -6.59
C ARG A 339 11.44 16.97 -7.08
N PRO A 340 11.97 16.14 -7.99
CA PRO A 340 11.31 14.89 -8.39
C PRO A 340 11.04 13.98 -7.18
N GLU A 341 9.86 13.36 -7.14
CA GLU A 341 9.61 12.21 -6.27
C GLU A 341 10.32 10.99 -6.87
N THR A 342 11.10 10.25 -6.08
CA THR A 342 12.02 9.20 -6.59
C THR A 342 11.77 7.82 -5.98
N VAL A 343 11.03 7.72 -4.87
CA VAL A 343 10.84 6.46 -4.14
C VAL A 343 9.83 5.55 -4.85
N LYS A 344 8.74 6.11 -5.39
CA LYS A 344 7.67 5.33 -6.03
C LYS A 344 7.62 5.50 -7.54
N SER A 345 8.15 6.61 -8.07
CA SER A 345 8.14 6.91 -9.50
C SER A 345 8.94 5.94 -10.40
N HIS A 346 9.90 5.19 -9.83
CA HIS A 346 10.73 4.21 -10.56
C HIS A 346 10.34 2.75 -10.30
N ALA A 347 9.36 2.51 -9.40
CA ALA A 347 8.92 1.15 -9.11
C ALA A 347 7.93 0.70 -10.20
N GLU A 348 8.43 0.11 -11.28
CA GLU A 348 7.61 -0.79 -12.09
C GLU A 348 7.15 -1.92 -11.16
N LYS A 349 5.90 -1.86 -10.69
CA LYS A 349 5.33 -2.90 -9.83
C LYS A 349 5.09 -4.14 -10.69
N SER A 350 6.10 -4.98 -10.84
CA SER A 350 5.93 -6.34 -11.38
C SER A 350 5.16 -7.23 -10.41
N VAL A 351 5.11 -6.88 -9.11
CA VAL A 351 4.42 -7.64 -8.06
C VAL A 351 3.69 -6.70 -7.10
N ILE A 352 2.45 -7.03 -6.74
CA ILE A 352 1.69 -6.40 -5.66
C ILE A 352 1.66 -7.36 -4.46
N GLU A 353 2.09 -6.88 -3.29
CA GLU A 353 1.93 -7.62 -2.03
C GLU A 353 0.75 -7.06 -1.23
N THR A 354 -0.17 -7.92 -0.80
CA THR A 354 -1.27 -7.58 0.12
C THR A 354 -1.07 -8.34 1.42
N TYR A 355 -1.00 -7.62 2.55
CA TYR A 355 -0.86 -8.21 3.88
C TYR A 355 -2.24 -8.28 4.54
N ILE A 356 -2.65 -9.45 5.00
CA ILE A 356 -3.98 -9.68 5.58
C ILE A 356 -3.81 -10.23 6.99
N LEU A 357 -4.24 -9.46 7.99
CA LEU A 357 -4.24 -9.91 9.38
C LEU A 357 -5.40 -10.90 9.59
N LYS A 358 -5.10 -12.15 9.97
CA LYS A 358 -6.13 -13.20 10.12
C LYS A 358 -6.95 -13.07 11.39
N LYS A 359 -6.35 -12.50 12.45
CA LYS A 359 -7.00 -12.33 13.76
C LYS A 359 -6.59 -11.01 14.38
N LYS A 360 -7.57 -10.23 14.86
CA LYS A 360 -7.30 -9.01 15.63
C LYS A 360 -7.04 -9.37 17.09
N GLY A 361 -5.95 -8.84 17.65
CA GLY A 361 -5.57 -9.01 19.06
C GLY A 361 -5.94 -7.81 19.93
N LYS A 362 -5.43 -7.80 21.17
CA LYS A 362 -5.55 -6.63 22.04
C LYS A 362 -4.69 -5.48 21.51
N GLN A 363 -5.33 -4.42 21.07
CA GLN A 363 -4.68 -3.17 20.64
C GLN A 363 -3.92 -2.55 21.81
N ALA A 364 -2.61 -2.37 21.63
CA ALA A 364 -1.73 -1.72 22.60
C ALA A 364 -1.64 -0.21 22.34
N LEU A 365 -1.41 0.18 21.08
CA LEU A 365 -1.24 1.56 20.65
C LEU A 365 -1.66 1.75 19.20
N THR A 366 -1.86 3.00 18.80
CA THR A 366 -2.02 3.40 17.40
C THR A 366 -1.13 4.58 17.06
N GLY A 367 -0.84 4.74 15.78
CA GLY A 367 -0.12 5.87 15.20
C GLY A 367 -0.46 6.03 13.73
N VAL A 368 0.31 6.84 13.01
CA VAL A 368 0.19 6.98 11.55
C VAL A 368 0.90 5.81 10.88
N SER A 369 0.18 5.11 10.00
CA SER A 369 0.71 4.01 9.20
C SER A 369 1.68 4.51 8.14
N VAL A 370 2.74 3.74 7.89
CA VAL A 370 3.69 3.92 6.79
C VAL A 370 3.81 2.60 6.04
N GLY A 371 3.46 2.62 4.76
CA GLY A 371 3.26 1.42 3.95
C GLY A 371 1.99 0.67 4.32
N GLN A 372 1.87 -0.56 3.81
CA GLN A 372 0.70 -1.44 4.03
C GLN A 372 1.11 -2.86 4.46
N LYS A 373 2.30 -2.99 5.03
CA LYS A 373 2.84 -4.29 5.46
C LYS A 373 2.49 -4.58 6.91
N ILE A 374 2.63 -5.84 7.30
CA ILE A 374 2.55 -6.27 8.69
C ILE A 374 3.90 -6.85 9.08
N GLY A 375 4.37 -6.48 10.27
CA GLY A 375 5.61 -7.01 10.84
C GLY A 375 5.38 -7.44 12.27
N ALA A 376 6.07 -8.50 12.69
CA ALA A 376 5.93 -9.03 14.05
C ALA A 376 7.29 -9.40 14.63
N GLY A 377 7.44 -9.24 15.95
CA GLY A 377 8.69 -9.57 16.62
C GLY A 377 8.74 -9.12 18.07
N LYS A 378 9.88 -9.38 18.71
CA LYS A 378 10.16 -8.88 20.07
C LYS A 378 10.48 -7.39 20.01
N VAL A 379 9.85 -6.60 20.86
CA VAL A 379 10.13 -5.18 21.03
C VAL A 379 11.56 -5.00 21.54
N ARG A 380 12.28 -4.05 20.95
CA ARG A 380 13.53 -3.52 21.47
C ARG A 380 13.41 -2.01 21.58
N VAL A 381 13.30 -1.51 22.80
CA VAL A 381 13.30 -0.07 23.06
C VAL A 381 14.74 0.42 23.04
N ILE A 382 15.04 1.36 22.16
CA ILE A 382 16.35 1.99 22.02
C ILE A 382 16.15 3.50 22.06
N ASP A 383 16.82 4.18 22.98
CA ASP A 383 16.68 5.64 23.14
C ASP A 383 17.74 6.42 22.37
N ASN A 384 18.90 5.79 22.11
CA ASN A 384 20.04 6.44 21.49
C ASN A 384 20.73 5.52 20.48
N PRO A 385 21.19 6.06 19.32
CA PRO A 385 22.00 5.34 18.35
C PRO A 385 23.15 4.50 18.91
N LYS A 386 23.80 4.94 20.00
CA LYS A 386 24.91 4.23 20.64
C LYS A 386 24.53 2.84 21.16
N GLN A 387 23.25 2.58 21.38
CA GLN A 387 22.72 1.31 21.86
C GLN A 387 22.40 0.32 20.72
N MET A 388 22.67 0.65 19.45
CA MET A 388 22.35 -0.20 18.29
C MET A 388 22.91 -1.62 18.37
N LYS A 389 24.06 -1.81 19.04
CA LYS A 389 24.64 -3.15 19.25
C LYS A 389 23.73 -4.11 20.01
N GLN A 390 22.71 -3.61 20.69
CA GLN A 390 21.74 -4.40 21.45
C GLN A 390 20.56 -4.90 20.58
N PHE A 391 20.41 -4.36 19.37
CA PHE A 391 19.33 -4.71 18.46
C PHE A 391 19.62 -6.03 17.74
N LYS A 392 18.65 -6.94 17.69
CA LYS A 392 18.77 -8.20 16.95
C LYS A 392 17.90 -8.19 15.70
N LYS A 393 18.35 -8.93 14.67
CA LYS A 393 17.58 -9.09 13.42
C LYS A 393 16.19 -9.67 13.73
N GLY A 394 15.15 -9.12 13.11
CA GLY A 394 13.76 -9.53 13.30
C GLY A 394 13.06 -8.94 14.54
N GLU A 395 13.73 -8.08 15.33
CA GLU A 395 13.09 -7.33 16.41
C GLU A 395 12.27 -6.15 15.89
N VAL A 396 11.30 -5.71 16.71
CA VAL A 396 10.53 -4.48 16.48
C VAL A 396 11.24 -3.33 17.16
N LEU A 397 11.74 -2.38 16.37
CA LEU A 397 12.42 -1.19 16.88
C LEU A 397 11.41 -0.21 17.47
N VAL A 398 11.56 0.14 18.75
CA VAL A 398 10.75 1.18 19.40
C VAL A 398 11.64 2.32 19.86
N THR A 399 11.40 3.52 19.35
CA THR A 399 12.19 4.72 19.71
C THR A 399 11.32 5.98 19.72
N ARG A 400 11.90 7.11 20.14
CA ARG A 400 11.23 8.41 20.10
C ARG A 400 11.12 8.94 18.66
N ILE A 401 12.24 8.96 17.97
CA ILE A 401 12.44 9.46 16.61
C ILE A 401 13.67 8.77 16.04
N THR A 402 13.71 8.55 14.74
CA THR A 402 14.91 8.08 14.04
C THR A 402 15.56 9.22 13.29
N ASP A 403 16.87 9.13 13.13
CA ASP A 403 17.69 9.92 12.21
C ASP A 403 18.56 8.95 11.39
N PRO A 404 19.39 9.44 10.45
CA PRO A 404 20.15 8.56 9.58
C PRO A 404 21.11 7.59 10.25
N ASP A 405 21.54 7.87 11.49
CA ASP A 405 22.43 6.94 12.19
C ASP A 405 21.72 5.59 12.41
N TRP A 406 20.38 5.55 12.44
CA TRP A 406 19.55 4.37 12.69
C TRP A 406 19.38 3.44 11.48
N GLU A 407 19.76 3.88 10.28
CA GLU A 407 19.59 3.11 9.03
C GLU A 407 20.10 1.66 9.10
N PRO A 408 21.27 1.35 9.71
CA PRO A 408 21.78 -0.02 9.77
C PRO A 408 20.83 -0.98 10.50
N ILE A 409 20.23 -0.56 11.62
CA ILE A 409 19.31 -1.41 12.38
C ILE A 409 17.89 -1.41 11.79
N MET A 410 17.49 -0.33 11.11
CA MET A 410 16.20 -0.27 10.42
C MET A 410 16.09 -1.33 9.31
N ARG A 411 17.20 -1.63 8.60
CA ARG A 411 17.27 -2.68 7.56
C ARG A 411 17.00 -4.09 8.07
N ILE A 412 17.31 -4.35 9.33
CA ILE A 412 17.19 -5.68 9.93
C ILE A 412 16.01 -5.80 10.90
N ALA A 413 15.23 -4.73 11.07
CA ALA A 413 14.03 -4.71 11.92
C ALA A 413 12.86 -5.41 11.22
N SER A 414 12.02 -6.11 11.98
CA SER A 414 10.76 -6.65 11.45
C SER A 414 9.66 -5.61 11.38
N ALA A 415 9.71 -4.58 12.24
CA ALA A 415 8.87 -3.39 12.18
C ALA A 415 9.53 -2.23 12.96
N ILE A 416 9.09 -1.01 12.69
CA ILE A 416 9.61 0.21 13.33
C ILE A 416 8.44 1.01 13.92
N VAL A 417 8.53 1.37 15.20
CA VAL A 417 7.55 2.19 15.91
C VAL A 417 8.22 3.42 16.50
N THR A 418 7.74 4.61 16.13
CA THR A 418 8.24 5.88 16.69
C THR A 418 7.16 6.67 17.41
N GLU A 419 7.50 7.29 18.53
CA GLU A 419 6.57 8.17 19.26
C GLU A 419 6.27 9.48 18.53
N GLN A 420 7.20 9.94 17.68
CA GLN A 420 7.10 11.16 16.89
C GLN A 420 7.34 10.86 15.42
N GLY A 421 6.60 11.56 14.55
CA GLY A 421 6.64 11.35 13.12
C GLY A 421 5.31 11.58 12.44
N GLY A 422 5.38 11.80 11.13
CA GLY A 422 4.27 11.65 10.19
C GLY A 422 4.78 10.88 8.97
N LYS A 423 3.93 10.75 7.94
CA LYS A 423 4.28 10.08 6.66
C LYS A 423 5.54 10.63 5.97
N THR A 424 6.03 11.79 6.38
CA THR A 424 7.20 12.46 5.79
C THR A 424 8.42 12.43 6.71
N SER A 425 8.33 11.73 7.84
CA SER A 425 9.43 11.58 8.78
C SER A 425 10.57 10.74 8.20
N HIS A 426 11.77 10.89 8.76
CA HIS A 426 12.91 10.03 8.42
C HIS A 426 12.55 8.55 8.56
N ALA A 427 11.90 8.16 9.66
CA ALA A 427 11.42 6.81 9.89
C ALA A 427 10.52 6.35 8.73
N ALA A 428 9.57 7.20 8.32
CA ALA A 428 8.63 6.86 7.27
C ALA A 428 9.32 6.70 5.90
N ILE A 429 10.17 7.65 5.51
CA ILE A 429 10.86 7.65 4.21
C ILE A 429 11.74 6.41 4.08
N VAL A 430 12.64 6.19 5.05
CA VAL A 430 13.58 5.05 5.02
C VAL A 430 12.83 3.72 5.13
N SER A 431 11.79 3.63 5.95
CA SER A 431 11.01 2.39 6.04
C SER A 431 10.32 2.03 4.73
N ARG A 432 9.86 3.02 3.94
CA ARG A 432 9.32 2.78 2.59
C ARG A 432 10.38 2.26 1.62
N GLU A 433 11.55 2.89 1.62
CA GLU A 433 12.68 2.48 0.77
C GLU A 433 13.14 1.05 1.10
N LEU A 434 13.13 0.69 2.39
CA LEU A 434 13.54 -0.63 2.87
C LEU A 434 12.42 -1.68 2.84
N GLY A 435 11.18 -1.28 2.60
CA GLY A 435 10.01 -2.16 2.63
C GLY A 435 9.71 -2.75 4.02
N VAL A 436 10.02 -2.02 5.10
CA VAL A 436 9.79 -2.42 6.50
C VAL A 436 8.51 -1.74 7.02
N PRO A 437 7.57 -2.45 7.67
CA PRO A 437 6.36 -1.84 8.22
C PRO A 437 6.71 -0.85 9.33
N CYS A 438 6.10 0.34 9.29
CA CYS A 438 6.42 1.38 10.25
C CYS A 438 5.17 2.14 10.73
N VAL A 439 5.08 2.35 12.04
CA VAL A 439 4.04 3.17 12.67
C VAL A 439 4.70 4.35 13.37
N VAL A 440 4.38 5.56 12.92
CA VAL A 440 4.99 6.79 13.42
C VAL A 440 3.98 7.65 14.18
N GLY A 441 4.43 8.41 15.17
CA GLY A 441 3.52 9.20 16.01
C GLY A 441 2.70 8.34 16.99
N ALA A 442 3.15 7.12 17.29
CA ALA A 442 2.55 6.25 18.30
C ALA A 442 2.86 6.77 19.70
N ARG A 443 2.01 7.68 20.19
CA ARG A 443 2.23 8.38 21.46
C ARG A 443 2.45 7.39 22.61
N ALA A 444 3.48 7.66 23.41
CA ALA A 444 3.87 6.84 24.56
C ALA A 444 4.32 5.40 24.24
N ALA A 445 4.73 5.12 22.99
CA ALA A 445 5.27 3.82 22.58
C ALA A 445 6.36 3.27 23.52
N ARG A 446 7.34 4.09 23.93
CA ARG A 446 8.42 3.63 24.83
C ARG A 446 7.93 3.34 26.26
N LYS A 447 6.82 3.95 26.66
CA LYS A 447 6.20 3.72 27.97
C LYS A 447 5.38 2.43 27.98
N VAL A 448 4.59 2.20 26.92
CA VAL A 448 3.64 1.07 26.83
C VAL A 448 4.31 -0.20 26.32
N LEU A 449 5.15 -0.09 25.29
CA LEU A 449 5.88 -1.21 24.70
C LEU A 449 7.21 -1.38 25.46
N LYS A 450 7.42 -2.55 26.06
CA LYS A 450 8.62 -2.87 26.84
C LYS A 450 9.50 -3.85 26.09
N THR A 451 10.82 -3.67 26.21
CA THR A 451 11.81 -4.57 25.60
C THR A 451 11.52 -6.03 25.97
N GLY A 452 11.59 -6.92 24.97
CA GLY A 452 11.31 -8.35 25.09
C GLY A 452 9.85 -8.75 24.85
N LYS A 453 8.88 -7.83 24.93
CA LYS A 453 7.47 -8.14 24.63
C LYS A 453 7.27 -8.42 23.15
N GLN A 454 6.46 -9.42 22.84
CA GLN A 454 6.05 -9.69 21.46
C GLN A 454 4.93 -8.76 21.04
N VAL A 455 5.03 -8.21 19.84
CA VAL A 455 4.01 -7.34 19.23
C VAL A 455 3.88 -7.62 17.74
N THR A 456 2.71 -7.30 17.21
CA THR A 456 2.43 -7.25 15.78
C THR A 456 2.11 -5.82 15.40
N VAL A 457 2.84 -5.29 14.45
CA VAL A 457 2.70 -3.93 13.93
C VAL A 457 2.02 -4.02 12.57
N SER A 458 0.75 -3.63 12.54
CA SER A 458 -0.10 -3.68 11.35
C SER A 458 -0.19 -2.30 10.72
N CYS A 459 0.32 -2.18 9.50
CA CYS A 459 0.14 -1.01 8.63
C CYS A 459 -0.90 -1.27 7.52
N ALA A 460 -1.43 -2.51 7.45
CA ALA A 460 -2.34 -2.96 6.41
C ALA A 460 -3.81 -2.54 6.66
N GLU A 461 -4.13 -2.01 7.83
CA GLU A 461 -5.50 -1.65 8.24
C GLU A 461 -5.81 -0.16 8.08
N GLY A 462 -5.01 0.53 7.26
CA GLY A 462 -5.34 1.87 6.82
C GLY A 462 -4.30 2.96 7.05
N ASP A 463 -4.75 4.20 7.09
CA ASP A 463 -3.91 5.37 7.44
C ASP A 463 -3.50 5.39 8.92
N GLU A 464 -4.27 4.71 9.79
CA GLU A 464 -3.93 4.49 11.19
C GLU A 464 -3.24 3.13 11.34
N GLY A 465 -1.97 3.15 11.75
CA GLY A 465 -1.20 1.95 12.04
C GLY A 465 -1.51 1.44 13.44
N ILE A 466 -1.77 0.14 13.58
CA ILE A 466 -2.20 -0.49 14.83
C ILE A 466 -1.10 -1.41 15.36
N ILE A 467 -0.77 -1.27 16.65
CA ILE A 467 0.18 -2.14 17.33
C ILE A 467 -0.61 -3.06 18.25
N TYR A 468 -0.59 -4.35 17.96
CA TYR A 468 -1.23 -5.40 18.75
C TYR A 468 -0.25 -6.04 19.73
N SER A 469 -0.78 -6.45 20.88
CA SER A 469 -0.05 -7.30 21.83
C SER A 469 0.03 -8.73 21.31
N GLY A 470 1.23 -9.33 21.33
CA GLY A 470 1.48 -10.69 20.86
C GLY A 470 1.84 -10.76 19.36
N ILE A 471 2.32 -11.93 18.93
CA ILE A 471 2.49 -12.27 17.52
C ILE A 471 1.15 -12.79 17.00
N LEU A 472 0.58 -12.11 16.02
CA LEU A 472 -0.69 -12.47 15.40
C LEU A 472 -0.43 -13.06 14.01
N PRO A 473 -1.20 -14.08 13.59
CA PRO A 473 -1.08 -14.65 12.27
C PRO A 473 -1.53 -13.65 11.20
N PHE A 474 -0.72 -13.49 10.16
CA PHE A 474 -1.04 -12.73 8.97
C PHE A 474 -0.56 -13.48 7.73
N GLU A 475 -1.23 -13.24 6.60
CA GLU A 475 -0.91 -13.81 5.30
C GLU A 475 -0.34 -12.71 4.39
N VAL A 476 0.61 -13.06 3.52
CA VAL A 476 1.12 -12.19 2.47
C VAL A 476 0.76 -12.77 1.12
N LYS A 477 -0.19 -12.14 0.42
CA LYS A 477 -0.55 -12.50 -0.95
C LYS A 477 0.31 -11.73 -1.93
N ARG A 478 0.95 -12.43 -2.86
CA ARG A 478 1.77 -11.84 -3.93
C ARG A 478 1.08 -12.05 -5.27
N THR A 479 0.91 -10.98 -6.02
CA THR A 479 0.25 -11.00 -7.34
C THR A 479 1.18 -10.38 -8.37
N GLU A 480 1.64 -11.18 -9.33
CA GLU A 480 2.49 -10.69 -10.43
C GLU A 480 1.66 -9.96 -11.49
N ILE A 481 2.06 -8.74 -11.83
CA ILE A 481 1.43 -7.97 -12.92
C ILE A 481 2.04 -8.40 -14.25
N LYS A 482 1.40 -9.37 -14.90
CA LYS A 482 1.75 -9.79 -16.27
C LYS A 482 1.07 -8.90 -17.31
N LYS A 483 1.65 -8.81 -18.51
CA LYS A 483 1.01 -8.13 -19.65
C LYS A 483 -0.25 -8.90 -20.04
N GLN A 484 -1.41 -8.30 -19.84
CA GLN A 484 -2.72 -8.95 -20.03
C GLN A 484 -3.31 -8.71 -21.41
N GLU A 485 -4.06 -9.69 -21.90
CA GLU A 485 -4.86 -9.57 -23.10
C GLU A 485 -6.16 -8.78 -22.84
N LYS A 486 -6.68 -8.11 -23.87
CA LYS A 486 -7.97 -7.42 -23.78
C LYS A 486 -9.11 -8.44 -23.91
N THR A 487 -10.09 -8.33 -23.04
CA THR A 487 -11.34 -9.09 -23.05
C THR A 487 -12.49 -8.22 -23.55
N LYS A 488 -13.55 -8.83 -24.09
CA LYS A 488 -14.82 -8.18 -24.44
C LYS A 488 -15.69 -8.01 -23.19
N THR A 489 -15.79 -9.06 -22.37
CA THR A 489 -16.37 -9.02 -21.04
C THR A 489 -15.45 -8.23 -20.12
N LYS A 490 -16.00 -7.21 -19.45
CA LYS A 490 -15.23 -6.35 -18.54
C LYS A 490 -14.89 -7.11 -17.25
N ILE A 491 -13.62 -7.09 -16.85
CA ILE A 491 -13.16 -7.67 -15.59
C ILE A 491 -13.02 -6.54 -14.57
N MET A 492 -13.98 -6.48 -13.65
CA MET A 492 -14.06 -5.48 -12.59
C MET A 492 -13.64 -6.08 -11.25
N MET A 493 -13.49 -5.23 -10.23
CA MET A 493 -13.09 -5.66 -8.89
C MET A 493 -14.17 -5.46 -7.82
N ASN A 494 -14.15 -6.34 -6.82
CA ASN A 494 -14.83 -6.19 -5.55
C ASN A 494 -13.87 -5.48 -4.59
N VAL A 495 -14.19 -4.24 -4.20
CA VAL A 495 -13.32 -3.40 -3.36
C VAL A 495 -14.11 -2.86 -2.18
N GLY A 496 -13.84 -3.36 -0.98
CA GLY A 496 -14.47 -2.85 0.25
C GLY A 496 -13.61 -1.82 0.99
N ASP A 497 -12.29 -1.93 0.90
CA ASP A 497 -11.36 -1.13 1.71
C ASP A 497 -10.86 0.12 0.94
N PRO A 498 -11.25 1.34 1.36
CA PRO A 498 -10.77 2.58 0.77
C PRO A 498 -9.25 2.77 0.86
N ASP A 499 -8.60 2.20 1.86
CA ASP A 499 -7.19 2.46 2.13
C ASP A 499 -6.26 1.63 1.25
N ASN A 500 -6.73 0.48 0.77
CA ASN A 500 -6.02 -0.32 -0.23
C ASN A 500 -6.36 0.09 -1.67
N ALA A 501 -7.42 0.87 -1.91
CA ALA A 501 -7.92 1.17 -3.25
C ALA A 501 -6.85 1.74 -4.20
N PHE A 502 -5.98 2.65 -3.72
CA PHE A 502 -4.90 3.20 -4.54
C PHE A 502 -3.88 2.14 -4.98
N ASN A 503 -3.59 1.14 -4.16
CA ASN A 503 -2.70 0.04 -4.54
C ASN A 503 -3.37 -0.92 -5.51
N LEU A 504 -4.65 -1.20 -5.31
CA LEU A 504 -5.43 -2.06 -6.21
C LEU A 504 -5.60 -1.45 -7.60
N SER A 505 -5.54 -0.12 -7.73
CA SER A 505 -5.62 0.57 -9.04
C SER A 505 -4.53 0.16 -10.03
N PHE A 506 -3.40 -0.38 -9.55
CA PHE A 506 -2.31 -0.86 -10.41
C PHE A 506 -2.60 -2.23 -11.04
N LEU A 507 -3.57 -2.99 -10.51
CA LEU A 507 -4.00 -4.23 -11.15
C LEU A 507 -4.73 -3.92 -12.46
N PRO A 508 -4.55 -4.73 -13.53
CA PRO A 508 -5.34 -4.59 -14.76
C PRO A 508 -6.83 -4.76 -14.47
N ASN A 509 -7.59 -3.67 -14.50
CA ASN A 509 -9.00 -3.65 -14.13
C ASN A 509 -9.83 -2.78 -15.09
N ASP A 510 -11.11 -3.09 -15.19
CA ASP A 510 -12.10 -2.33 -15.97
C ASP A 510 -13.07 -1.56 -15.04
N GLY A 511 -12.65 -1.28 -13.79
CA GLY A 511 -13.42 -0.59 -12.76
C GLY A 511 -13.74 -1.45 -11.52
N VAL A 512 -14.73 -1.01 -10.74
CA VAL A 512 -15.22 -1.72 -9.54
C VAL A 512 -16.68 -2.09 -9.75
N GLY A 513 -16.97 -3.39 -9.78
CA GLY A 513 -18.34 -3.90 -9.95
C GLY A 513 -19.09 -4.02 -8.63
N LEU A 514 -18.37 -4.00 -7.51
CA LEU A 514 -18.97 -3.97 -6.18
C LEU A 514 -18.03 -3.26 -5.17
N ALA A 515 -18.38 -2.02 -4.82
CA ALA A 515 -17.88 -1.33 -3.64
C ALA A 515 -18.87 -1.48 -2.49
N ARG A 516 -18.41 -2.02 -1.36
CA ARG A 516 -19.23 -2.33 -0.18
C ARG A 516 -19.10 -1.24 0.88
N GLU A 517 -20.20 -0.55 1.18
CA GLU A 517 -20.21 0.51 2.20
C GLU A 517 -20.08 -0.01 3.63
N GLU A 518 -20.40 -1.28 3.88
CA GLU A 518 -20.40 -1.88 5.21
C GLU A 518 -19.00 -1.83 5.85
N PHE A 519 -17.95 -1.92 5.04
CA PHE A 519 -16.57 -1.76 5.52
C PHE A 519 -16.29 -0.32 5.95
N ILE A 520 -16.81 0.67 5.21
CA ILE A 520 -16.67 2.09 5.56
C ILE A 520 -17.38 2.38 6.89
N PHE A 521 -18.60 1.86 7.05
CA PHE A 521 -19.36 1.97 8.28
C PHE A 521 -18.67 1.27 9.46
N SER A 522 -18.19 0.05 9.28
CA SER A 522 -17.62 -0.76 10.37
C SER A 522 -16.26 -0.26 10.85
N ASN A 523 -15.44 0.29 9.95
CA ASN A 523 -14.06 0.66 10.27
C ASN A 523 -13.85 2.15 10.48
N PHE A 524 -14.51 3.00 9.67
CA PHE A 524 -14.25 4.45 9.68
C PHE A 524 -15.32 5.22 10.45
N ILE A 525 -16.61 4.88 10.28
CA ILE A 525 -17.72 5.59 10.94
C ILE A 525 -17.97 5.04 12.34
N ARG A 526 -18.10 3.71 12.48
CA ARG A 526 -18.27 2.92 13.70
C ARG A 526 -19.48 3.27 14.57
N ILE A 527 -20.36 4.14 14.08
CA ILE A 527 -21.52 4.68 14.80
C ILE A 527 -22.77 4.39 13.99
N HIS A 528 -23.83 3.96 14.67
CA HIS A 528 -25.11 3.73 14.03
C HIS A 528 -25.69 5.04 13.46
N PRO A 529 -26.17 5.09 12.21
CA PRO A 529 -26.70 6.31 11.59
C PRO A 529 -27.79 7.00 12.43
N LEU A 530 -28.76 6.24 12.93
CA LEU A 530 -29.83 6.79 13.78
C LEU A 530 -29.33 7.27 15.16
N ALA A 531 -28.19 6.77 15.66
CA ALA A 531 -27.58 7.28 16.88
C ALA A 531 -27.00 8.70 16.66
N LEU A 532 -26.57 9.04 15.44
CA LEU A 532 -26.15 10.40 15.09
C LEU A 532 -27.34 11.32 14.91
N VAL A 533 -28.41 10.84 14.25
CA VAL A 533 -29.65 11.59 14.05
C VAL A 533 -30.33 11.90 15.38
N HIS A 534 -30.43 10.92 16.27
CA HIS A 534 -31.13 11.03 17.55
C HIS A 534 -30.17 11.17 18.74
N TYR A 535 -28.97 11.71 18.53
CA TYR A 535 -27.90 11.82 19.53
C TYR A 535 -28.36 12.35 20.90
N ASN A 536 -29.24 13.37 20.91
CA ASN A 536 -29.73 13.96 22.15
C ASN A 536 -30.64 13.03 22.95
N LYS A 537 -31.35 12.12 22.27
CA LYS A 537 -32.33 11.17 22.84
C LYS A 537 -31.73 9.81 23.22
N LEU A 538 -30.48 9.52 22.86
CA LEU A 538 -29.79 8.27 23.20
C LEU A 538 -29.79 8.00 24.71
N LYS A 539 -30.24 6.79 25.08
CA LYS A 539 -30.28 6.34 26.48
C LYS A 539 -28.92 5.85 26.97
N ASP A 540 -28.13 5.26 26.08
CA ASP A 540 -26.78 4.78 26.41
C ASP A 540 -25.80 5.96 26.61
N LYS A 541 -25.56 6.31 27.88
CA LYS A 541 -24.63 7.38 28.27
C LYS A 541 -23.19 7.10 27.84
N LYS A 542 -22.75 5.83 27.81
CA LYS A 542 -21.38 5.46 27.38
C LYS A 542 -21.24 5.65 25.89
N ALA A 543 -22.20 5.18 25.10
CA ALA A 543 -22.23 5.40 23.66
C ALA A 543 -22.29 6.90 23.33
N LYS A 544 -23.16 7.65 24.00
CA LYS A 544 -23.31 9.11 23.81
C LYS A 544 -21.99 9.85 24.05
N LYS A 545 -21.27 9.55 25.13
CA LYS A 545 -19.95 10.15 25.40
C LYS A 545 -18.95 9.85 24.29
N LYS A 546 -18.84 8.59 23.88
CA LYS A 546 -17.89 8.16 22.84
C LYS A 546 -18.23 8.73 21.46
N ILE A 547 -19.52 8.84 21.11
CA ILE A 547 -19.98 9.53 19.90
C ILE A 547 -19.55 11.00 19.94
N ALA A 548 -19.71 11.69 21.08
CA ALA A 548 -19.30 13.08 21.24
C ALA A 548 -17.80 13.29 20.98
N GLU A 549 -16.97 12.35 21.46
CA GLU A 549 -15.52 12.34 21.26
C GLU A 549 -15.14 12.11 19.79
N MET A 550 -15.76 11.12 19.12
CA MET A 550 -15.47 10.79 17.72
C MET A 550 -15.94 11.86 16.74
N THR A 551 -17.05 12.54 17.05
CA THR A 551 -17.65 13.58 16.21
C THR A 551 -17.21 14.99 16.61
N LYS A 552 -16.08 15.12 17.30
CA LYS A 552 -15.55 16.41 17.73
C LYS A 552 -15.19 17.26 16.52
N GLY A 553 -15.59 18.53 16.53
CA GLY A 553 -15.39 19.46 15.41
C GLY A 553 -16.56 19.50 14.41
N TYR A 554 -17.50 18.56 14.49
CA TYR A 554 -18.73 18.58 13.70
C TYR A 554 -19.86 19.27 14.47
N LYS A 555 -20.45 20.31 13.86
CA LYS A 555 -21.62 21.02 14.42
C LYS A 555 -22.85 20.11 14.43
N LYS A 556 -23.17 19.52 13.28
CA LYS A 556 -24.21 18.50 13.13
C LYS A 556 -23.55 17.13 13.14
N LYS A 557 -24.01 16.24 14.01
CA LYS A 557 -23.38 14.93 14.24
C LYS A 557 -23.44 14.02 13.01
N THR A 558 -24.51 14.13 12.21
CA THR A 558 -24.66 13.37 10.96
C THR A 558 -23.59 13.71 9.92
N ASP A 559 -23.10 14.96 9.90
CA ASP A 559 -22.09 15.40 8.92
C ASP A 559 -20.78 14.63 9.07
N TYR A 560 -20.51 14.08 10.26
CA TYR A 560 -19.38 13.17 10.45
C TYR A 560 -19.52 11.90 9.60
N ALA A 561 -20.70 11.26 9.64
CA ALA A 561 -20.95 10.06 8.84
C ALA A 561 -21.02 10.39 7.34
N VAL A 562 -21.66 11.50 6.96
CA VAL A 562 -21.67 11.97 5.56
C VAL A 562 -20.25 12.19 5.05
N ASP A 563 -19.41 12.93 5.79
CA ASP A 563 -18.02 13.19 5.41
C ASP A 563 -17.24 11.89 5.30
N LYS A 564 -17.31 11.00 6.30
CA LYS A 564 -16.51 9.77 6.32
C LYS A 564 -16.95 8.76 5.27
N LEU A 565 -18.25 8.64 5.02
CA LEU A 565 -18.78 7.81 3.94
C LEU A 565 -18.35 8.36 2.58
N ALA A 566 -18.50 9.67 2.36
CA ALA A 566 -18.06 10.31 1.13
C ALA A 566 -16.55 10.13 0.91
N GLU A 567 -15.72 10.35 1.94
CA GLU A 567 -14.26 10.17 1.86
C GLU A 567 -13.89 8.72 1.47
N GLY A 568 -14.55 7.71 2.05
CA GLY A 568 -14.34 6.31 1.72
C GLY A 568 -14.73 5.98 0.27
N ILE A 569 -15.93 6.38 -0.15
CA ILE A 569 -16.40 6.20 -1.53
C ILE A 569 -15.48 6.91 -2.51
N ALA A 570 -15.07 8.15 -2.20
CA ALA A 570 -14.25 8.96 -3.10
C ALA A 570 -12.83 8.42 -3.28
N ARG A 571 -12.23 7.82 -2.24
CA ARG A 571 -10.94 7.13 -2.38
C ARG A 571 -11.03 5.98 -3.37
N ILE A 572 -12.06 5.13 -3.26
CA ILE A 572 -12.30 4.03 -4.20
C ILE A 572 -12.55 4.58 -5.60
N ALA A 573 -13.52 5.50 -5.74
CA ALA A 573 -13.90 6.07 -7.03
C ALA A 573 -12.76 6.80 -7.76
N ALA A 574 -11.94 7.55 -7.02
CA ALA A 574 -10.78 8.25 -7.57
C ALA A 574 -9.69 7.26 -8.03
N SER A 575 -9.51 6.13 -7.34
CA SER A 575 -8.51 5.10 -7.66
C SER A 575 -8.74 4.48 -9.04
N PHE A 576 -10.01 4.35 -9.45
CA PHE A 576 -10.40 3.68 -10.69
C PHE A 576 -10.88 4.66 -11.77
N TYR A 577 -10.85 5.96 -11.52
CA TYR A 577 -11.31 6.96 -12.48
C TYR A 577 -10.52 6.88 -13.79
N PRO A 578 -11.16 6.91 -14.98
CA PRO A 578 -12.59 7.19 -15.22
C PRO A 578 -13.51 5.94 -15.28
N ASN A 579 -13.01 4.75 -14.96
CA ASN A 579 -13.81 3.53 -14.99
C ASN A 579 -14.96 3.58 -13.97
N GLU A 580 -16.06 2.89 -14.29
CA GLU A 580 -17.25 2.84 -13.45
C GLU A 580 -16.94 2.18 -12.10
N VAL A 581 -17.47 2.77 -11.03
CA VAL A 581 -17.38 2.26 -9.66
C VAL A 581 -18.80 2.13 -9.12
N ILE A 582 -19.27 0.89 -9.06
CA ILE A 582 -20.62 0.55 -8.59
C ILE A 582 -20.57 0.41 -7.07
N VAL A 583 -21.16 1.37 -6.36
CA VAL A 583 -21.23 1.40 -4.90
C VAL A 583 -22.57 0.87 -4.46
N ARG A 584 -22.54 -0.25 -3.74
CA ARG A 584 -23.72 -0.82 -3.12
C ARG A 584 -24.05 -0.04 -1.86
N MET A 585 -25.26 0.52 -1.82
CA MET A 585 -25.80 1.12 -0.60
C MET A 585 -25.85 0.09 0.53
N SER A 586 -25.97 0.56 1.77
CA SER A 586 -25.76 -0.30 2.93
C SER A 586 -26.74 -1.49 3.02
N ASP A 587 -26.21 -2.71 2.92
CA ASP A 587 -26.96 -3.95 3.02
C ASP A 587 -26.77 -4.66 4.37
N PHE A 588 -26.47 -3.91 5.44
CA PHE A 588 -26.37 -4.49 6.77
C PHE A 588 -27.69 -5.13 7.22
N LYS A 589 -27.55 -6.27 7.89
CA LYS A 589 -28.60 -6.90 8.67
C LYS A 589 -28.79 -6.16 10.01
N THR A 590 -29.95 -6.32 10.64
CA THR A 590 -30.28 -5.73 11.94
C THR A 590 -29.24 -6.06 13.02
N ASN A 591 -28.82 -7.32 13.10
CA ASN A 591 -27.82 -7.79 14.05
C ASN A 591 -26.43 -7.16 13.84
N GLU A 592 -26.05 -6.84 12.61
CA GLU A 592 -24.79 -6.17 12.29
C GLU A 592 -24.84 -4.68 12.68
N TYR A 593 -25.92 -3.98 12.33
CA TYR A 593 -26.14 -2.60 12.77
C TYR A 593 -26.15 -2.47 14.31
N ALA A 594 -26.70 -3.48 15.01
CA ALA A 594 -26.76 -3.50 16.46
C ALA A 594 -25.35 -3.53 17.11
N THR A 595 -24.32 -3.97 16.40
CA THR A 595 -22.92 -3.97 16.87
C THR A 595 -22.27 -2.58 16.83
N LEU A 596 -22.80 -1.66 16.00
CA LEU A 596 -22.28 -0.30 15.91
C LEU A 596 -22.57 0.48 17.19
N LEU A 597 -21.77 1.53 17.44
CA LEU A 597 -21.94 2.37 18.62
C LEU A 597 -23.33 3.03 18.62
N GLY A 598 -24.12 2.73 19.65
CA GLY A 598 -25.50 3.21 19.78
C GLY A 598 -26.54 2.43 18.95
N GLY A 599 -26.17 1.33 18.28
CA GLY A 599 -27.07 0.58 17.40
C GLY A 599 -28.17 -0.22 18.10
N LYS A 600 -27.86 -0.85 19.24
CA LYS A 600 -28.80 -1.72 19.99
C LYS A 600 -30.15 -1.08 20.34
N GLU A 601 -30.23 0.25 20.43
CA GLU A 601 -31.47 0.96 20.74
C GLU A 601 -32.43 1.05 19.54
N PHE A 602 -31.91 0.92 18.32
CA PHE A 602 -32.66 1.10 17.07
C PHE A 602 -32.93 -0.21 16.33
N GLU A 603 -32.21 -1.28 16.66
CA GLU A 603 -32.26 -2.53 15.91
C GLU A 603 -33.10 -3.59 16.64
N PRO A 604 -34.22 -4.06 16.04
CA PRO A 604 -34.99 -5.16 16.59
C PRO A 604 -34.21 -6.48 16.50
N LYS A 605 -34.57 -7.44 17.35
CA LYS A 605 -34.12 -8.83 17.18
C LYS A 605 -34.97 -9.49 16.11
N GLU A 606 -34.31 -10.19 15.20
CA GLU A 606 -34.96 -10.96 14.14
C GLU A 606 -34.49 -12.42 14.23
N GLU A 607 -35.43 -13.36 14.04
CA GLU A 607 -35.12 -14.80 14.02
C GLU A 607 -34.26 -15.17 12.81
N ASN A 608 -34.50 -14.53 11.66
CA ASN A 608 -33.77 -14.77 10.41
C ASN A 608 -33.25 -13.45 9.83
N PRO A 609 -32.12 -12.90 10.34
CA PRO A 609 -31.56 -11.63 9.87
C PRO A 609 -31.22 -11.62 8.37
N MET A 610 -30.98 -12.78 7.75
CA MET A 610 -30.77 -12.93 6.31
C MET A 610 -31.96 -12.41 5.48
N LEU A 611 -33.19 -12.64 5.94
CA LEU A 611 -34.44 -12.30 5.24
C LEU A 611 -35.12 -11.04 5.79
N GLY A 612 -34.57 -10.49 6.87
CA GLY A 612 -35.18 -9.46 7.70
C GLY A 612 -35.11 -8.03 7.15
N TRP A 613 -35.14 -7.06 8.05
CA TRP A 613 -35.22 -5.63 7.74
C TRP A 613 -33.87 -5.06 7.28
N ARG A 614 -33.58 -5.24 5.99
CA ARG A 614 -32.35 -4.81 5.29
C ARG A 614 -32.63 -4.34 3.86
N GLY A 615 -31.59 -3.81 3.20
CA GLY A 615 -31.64 -3.32 1.82
C GLY A 615 -32.79 -2.35 1.55
N ALA A 616 -33.41 -2.46 0.37
CA ALA A 616 -34.45 -1.55 -0.11
C ALA A 616 -35.55 -1.25 0.93
N SER A 617 -36.10 -2.29 1.58
CA SER A 617 -37.17 -2.15 2.58
C SER A 617 -36.83 -1.25 3.76
N ARG A 618 -35.54 -1.15 4.10
CA ARG A 618 -35.06 -0.30 5.18
C ARG A 618 -34.99 1.16 4.73
N TYR A 619 -34.61 1.44 3.49
CA TYR A 619 -34.32 2.80 3.01
C TYR A 619 -35.53 3.74 3.02
N TYR A 620 -36.71 3.26 2.64
CA TYR A 620 -37.93 4.06 2.59
C TYR A 620 -38.79 3.95 3.87
N SER A 621 -38.43 3.06 4.80
CA SER A 621 -39.12 2.89 6.07
C SER A 621 -39.14 4.19 6.90
N LYS A 622 -40.21 4.42 7.65
CA LYS A 622 -40.33 5.65 8.47
C LYS A 622 -39.25 5.70 9.55
N GLU A 623 -38.87 4.53 10.06
CA GLU A 623 -37.94 4.31 11.14
C GLU A 623 -36.50 4.62 10.74
N TYR A 624 -36.09 4.28 9.50
CA TYR A 624 -34.70 4.43 9.04
C TYR A 624 -34.49 5.47 7.92
N LYS A 625 -35.54 6.00 7.29
CA LYS A 625 -35.42 7.05 6.24
C LYS A 625 -34.46 8.21 6.60
N PRO A 626 -34.39 8.72 7.87
CA PRO A 626 -33.37 9.70 8.26
C PRO A 626 -31.92 9.20 8.23
N GLY A 627 -31.70 7.90 8.47
CA GLY A 627 -30.41 7.23 8.34
C GLY A 627 -30.00 7.11 6.87
N PHE A 628 -30.91 6.69 6.00
CA PHE A 628 -30.66 6.59 4.55
C PHE A 628 -30.32 7.95 3.89
N ASN A 629 -30.86 9.06 4.42
CA ASN A 629 -30.47 10.40 3.98
C ASN A 629 -28.96 10.67 4.11
N ILE A 630 -28.29 10.08 5.11
CA ILE A 630 -26.83 10.22 5.29
C ILE A 630 -26.08 9.60 4.10
N GLU A 631 -26.52 8.44 3.62
CA GLU A 631 -25.96 7.77 2.44
C GLU A 631 -26.20 8.64 1.19
N CYS A 632 -27.43 9.09 0.95
CA CYS A 632 -27.75 9.95 -0.20
C CYS A 632 -26.92 11.26 -0.23
N GLU A 633 -26.75 11.92 0.91
CA GLU A 633 -25.93 13.14 1.01
C GLU A 633 -24.44 12.85 0.73
N ALA A 634 -23.93 11.68 1.13
CA ALA A 634 -22.56 11.27 0.82
C ALA A 634 -22.37 11.08 -0.70
N PHE A 635 -23.30 10.39 -1.38
CA PHE A 635 -23.27 10.24 -2.85
C PHE A 635 -23.32 11.59 -3.57
N LYS A 636 -24.22 12.49 -3.15
CA LYS A 636 -24.33 13.85 -3.71
C LYS A 636 -23.01 14.59 -3.56
N LYS A 637 -22.38 14.52 -2.39
CA LYS A 637 -21.10 15.16 -2.15
C LYS A 637 -20.02 14.64 -3.10
N VAL A 638 -19.87 13.32 -3.19
CA VAL A 638 -18.87 12.66 -4.04
C VAL A 638 -19.04 13.06 -5.50
N ARG A 639 -20.26 12.99 -6.03
CA ARG A 639 -20.55 13.27 -7.44
C ARG A 639 -20.55 14.77 -7.75
N ASN A 640 -21.30 15.57 -6.99
CA ASN A 640 -21.60 16.95 -7.33
C ASN A 640 -20.50 17.92 -6.88
N GLU A 641 -19.94 17.71 -5.68
CA GLU A 641 -18.90 18.61 -5.13
C GLU A 641 -17.49 18.22 -5.55
N TRP A 642 -17.20 16.92 -5.72
CA TRP A 642 -15.85 16.42 -6.01
C TRP A 642 -15.65 15.92 -7.45
N GLY A 643 -16.71 15.79 -8.24
CA GLY A 643 -16.63 15.48 -9.68
C GLY A 643 -16.39 14.00 -10.00
N LEU A 644 -16.66 13.10 -9.06
CA LEU A 644 -16.53 11.65 -9.26
C LEU A 644 -17.81 11.08 -9.87
N THR A 645 -18.10 11.47 -11.10
CA THR A 645 -19.29 11.06 -11.85
C THR A 645 -19.26 9.60 -12.34
N ASN A 646 -18.15 8.89 -12.11
CA ASN A 646 -18.03 7.45 -12.34
C ASN A 646 -18.68 6.58 -11.25
N VAL A 647 -19.21 7.18 -10.17
CA VAL A 647 -19.88 6.46 -9.06
C VAL A 647 -21.32 6.07 -9.39
N ILE A 648 -21.61 4.80 -9.51
CA ILE A 648 -22.98 4.28 -9.72
C ILE A 648 -23.56 3.85 -8.37
N ALA A 649 -24.80 4.23 -8.07
CA ALA A 649 -25.49 3.74 -6.88
C ALA A 649 -26.13 2.38 -7.18
N MET A 650 -26.03 1.42 -6.27
CA MET A 650 -26.68 0.11 -6.40
C MET A 650 -27.56 -0.19 -5.19
N VAL A 651 -28.82 -0.52 -5.45
CA VAL A 651 -29.83 -0.86 -4.45
C VAL A 651 -29.82 -2.38 -4.20
N PRO A 652 -29.40 -2.84 -3.01
CA PRO A 652 -29.47 -4.25 -2.62
C PRO A 652 -30.85 -4.64 -2.09
N PHE A 653 -31.10 -5.95 -2.09
CA PHE A 653 -32.21 -6.65 -1.46
C PHE A 653 -33.59 -6.03 -1.79
N CYS A 654 -33.76 -5.61 -3.04
CA CYS A 654 -34.99 -4.99 -3.55
C CYS A 654 -35.99 -6.08 -3.92
N ARG A 655 -37.01 -6.31 -3.09
CA ARG A 655 -37.88 -7.49 -3.20
C ARG A 655 -38.87 -7.39 -4.36
N THR A 656 -39.39 -6.19 -4.60
CA THR A 656 -40.41 -5.95 -5.62
C THR A 656 -40.14 -4.66 -6.41
N PRO A 657 -40.70 -4.50 -7.61
CA PRO A 657 -40.62 -3.24 -8.37
C PRO A 657 -41.17 -2.04 -7.58
N GLU A 658 -42.20 -2.23 -6.74
CA GLU A 658 -42.76 -1.18 -5.88
C GLU A 658 -41.75 -0.72 -4.81
N GLU A 659 -40.99 -1.63 -4.20
CA GLU A 659 -39.88 -1.24 -3.33
C GLU A 659 -38.88 -0.39 -4.12
N GLY A 660 -38.55 -0.79 -5.34
CA GLY A 660 -37.67 -0.03 -6.24
C GLY A 660 -38.15 1.39 -6.49
N VAL A 661 -39.44 1.58 -6.80
CA VAL A 661 -40.07 2.90 -6.96
C VAL A 661 -39.96 3.72 -5.67
N ASN A 662 -40.24 3.12 -4.51
CA ASN A 662 -40.17 3.80 -3.22
C ASN A 662 -38.75 4.23 -2.85
N VAL A 663 -37.74 3.41 -3.15
CA VAL A 663 -36.32 3.76 -2.96
C VAL A 663 -35.93 4.91 -3.89
N LEU A 664 -36.20 4.80 -5.19
CA LEU A 664 -35.87 5.86 -6.15
C LEU A 664 -36.55 7.19 -5.82
N LYS A 665 -37.83 7.14 -5.40
CA LYS A 665 -38.55 8.31 -4.89
C LYS A 665 -37.88 8.88 -3.64
N THR A 666 -37.50 8.04 -2.68
CA THR A 666 -36.84 8.48 -1.45
C THR A 666 -35.45 9.09 -1.73
N MET A 667 -34.68 8.53 -2.68
CA MET A 667 -33.43 9.13 -3.14
C MET A 667 -33.69 10.51 -3.77
N ALA A 668 -34.72 10.62 -4.62
CA ALA A 668 -35.11 11.89 -5.24
C ALA A 668 -35.59 12.94 -4.22
N ASP A 669 -36.35 12.54 -3.17
CA ASP A 669 -36.75 13.41 -2.06
C ASP A 669 -35.52 14.03 -1.35
N PHE A 670 -34.41 13.29 -1.30
CA PHE A 670 -33.13 13.74 -0.75
C PHE A 670 -32.22 14.43 -1.80
N GLY A 671 -32.71 14.62 -3.02
CA GLY A 671 -31.99 15.30 -4.10
C GLY A 671 -30.90 14.45 -4.77
N LEU A 672 -30.98 13.12 -4.68
CA LEU A 672 -30.16 12.18 -5.44
C LEU A 672 -31.03 11.50 -6.50
N LYS A 673 -31.24 12.19 -7.63
CA LYS A 673 -32.19 11.76 -8.67
C LYS A 673 -31.50 11.04 -9.81
N GLN A 674 -32.02 9.87 -10.20
CA GLN A 674 -31.56 9.13 -11.38
C GLN A 674 -31.63 10.00 -12.64
N GLY A 675 -30.60 9.94 -13.48
CA GLY A 675 -30.45 10.74 -14.70
C GLY A 675 -29.93 12.17 -14.47
N GLU A 676 -29.97 12.71 -13.25
CA GLU A 676 -29.40 14.02 -12.93
C GLU A 676 -27.88 13.90 -12.70
N ASN A 677 -27.08 14.78 -13.32
CA ASN A 677 -25.61 14.70 -13.29
C ASN A 677 -25.08 13.29 -13.66
N ASP A 678 -25.71 12.68 -14.67
CA ASP A 678 -25.43 11.33 -15.18
C ASP A 678 -25.46 10.23 -14.10
N LEU A 679 -26.25 10.43 -13.03
CA LEU A 679 -26.42 9.41 -12.00
C LEU A 679 -27.16 8.20 -12.59
N LYS A 680 -26.48 7.06 -12.60
CA LYS A 680 -27.07 5.75 -12.85
C LYS A 680 -27.42 5.09 -11.53
N VAL A 681 -28.54 4.37 -11.49
CA VAL A 681 -28.93 3.54 -10.36
C VAL A 681 -29.14 2.11 -10.82
N TYR A 682 -28.40 1.18 -10.23
CA TYR A 682 -28.48 -0.26 -10.50
C TYR A 682 -29.28 -0.95 -9.39
N VAL A 683 -29.79 -2.13 -9.69
CA VAL A 683 -30.38 -3.03 -8.70
C VAL A 683 -29.55 -4.31 -8.62
N MET A 684 -29.34 -4.80 -7.40
CA MET A 684 -28.74 -6.10 -7.20
C MET A 684 -29.80 -7.18 -7.47
N CYS A 685 -29.58 -8.02 -8.48
CA CYS A 685 -30.45 -9.14 -8.82
C CYS A 685 -30.02 -10.35 -7.99
N GLU A 686 -30.63 -10.50 -6.82
CA GLU A 686 -30.19 -11.46 -5.81
C GLU A 686 -31.35 -12.20 -5.13
N ILE A 687 -32.59 -11.90 -5.53
CA ILE A 687 -33.81 -12.54 -5.06
C ILE A 687 -34.51 -13.17 -6.27
N PRO A 688 -35.10 -14.38 -6.18
CA PRO A 688 -35.82 -14.99 -7.29
C PRO A 688 -36.89 -14.08 -7.93
N SER A 689 -37.56 -13.23 -7.13
CA SER A 689 -38.51 -12.24 -7.64
C SER A 689 -37.87 -11.21 -8.59
N ASN A 690 -36.59 -10.87 -8.41
CA ASN A 690 -35.87 -9.98 -9.33
C ASN A 690 -35.73 -10.60 -10.72
N VAL A 691 -35.61 -11.92 -10.79
CA VAL A 691 -35.46 -12.65 -12.05
C VAL A 691 -36.82 -12.84 -12.72
N ILE A 692 -37.82 -13.27 -11.96
CA ILE A 692 -39.20 -13.47 -12.44
C ILE A 692 -39.76 -12.13 -12.99
N LEU A 693 -39.52 -11.02 -12.29
CA LEU A 693 -40.00 -9.68 -12.67
C LEU A 693 -38.90 -8.81 -13.31
N ALA A 694 -37.88 -9.43 -13.91
CA ALA A 694 -36.72 -8.70 -14.43
C ALA A 694 -37.09 -7.59 -15.44
N GLU A 695 -38.14 -7.77 -16.24
CA GLU A 695 -38.59 -6.75 -17.21
C GLU A 695 -39.09 -5.47 -16.52
N GLU A 696 -39.76 -5.60 -15.37
CA GLU A 696 -40.26 -4.47 -14.59
C GLU A 696 -39.12 -3.75 -13.91
N PHE A 697 -38.18 -4.49 -13.31
CA PHE A 697 -36.95 -3.92 -12.77
C PHE A 697 -36.11 -3.21 -13.84
N ALA A 698 -36.02 -3.75 -15.05
CA ALA A 698 -35.23 -3.17 -16.15
C ALA A 698 -35.80 -1.83 -16.66
N LYS A 699 -37.10 -1.57 -16.45
CA LYS A 699 -37.72 -0.27 -16.73
C LYS A 699 -37.33 0.78 -15.69
N LEU A 700 -37.13 0.37 -14.44
CA LEU A 700 -36.82 1.25 -13.31
C LEU A 700 -35.32 1.55 -13.19
N PHE A 701 -34.46 0.55 -13.34
CA PHE A 701 -33.03 0.67 -13.09
C PHE A 701 -32.20 0.72 -14.38
N ASP A 702 -31.01 1.32 -14.30
CA ASP A 702 -30.09 1.48 -15.43
C ASP A 702 -29.24 0.23 -15.71
N GLY A 703 -29.24 -0.72 -14.79
CA GLY A 703 -28.47 -1.95 -14.87
C GLY A 703 -28.74 -2.89 -13.70
N PHE A 704 -28.18 -4.08 -13.84
CA PHE A 704 -28.25 -5.18 -12.89
C PHE A 704 -26.85 -5.59 -12.46
N SER A 705 -26.72 -5.98 -11.20
CA SER A 705 -25.59 -6.77 -10.71
C SER A 705 -26.11 -8.03 -10.05
N ILE A 706 -25.77 -9.19 -10.59
CA ILE A 706 -26.24 -10.46 -10.05
C ILE A 706 -25.49 -10.76 -8.76
N GLY A 707 -26.24 -10.85 -7.66
CA GLY A 707 -25.76 -11.31 -6.36
C GLY A 707 -25.90 -12.83 -6.28
N SER A 708 -24.97 -13.54 -6.91
CA SER A 708 -25.01 -15.01 -7.03
C SER A 708 -25.12 -15.74 -5.68
N ASN A 709 -24.51 -15.17 -4.63
CA ASN A 709 -24.58 -15.71 -3.28
C ASN A 709 -26.01 -15.80 -2.74
N ASP A 710 -26.69 -14.66 -2.62
CA ASP A 710 -28.05 -14.59 -2.07
C ASP A 710 -29.06 -15.21 -3.03
N LEU A 711 -28.86 -15.08 -4.35
CA LEU A 711 -29.71 -15.74 -5.34
C LEU A 711 -29.68 -17.26 -5.16
N THR A 712 -28.51 -17.84 -4.93
CA THR A 712 -28.37 -19.29 -4.69
C THR A 712 -29.03 -19.70 -3.38
N GLN A 713 -28.79 -18.96 -2.28
CA GLN A 713 -29.40 -19.23 -0.98
C GLN A 713 -30.94 -19.25 -1.07
N LEU A 714 -31.53 -18.25 -1.71
CA LEU A 714 -32.97 -18.11 -1.82
C LEU A 714 -33.61 -19.06 -2.85
N THR A 715 -32.89 -19.40 -3.92
CA THR A 715 -33.36 -20.35 -4.93
C THR A 715 -33.39 -21.77 -4.36
N LEU A 716 -32.41 -22.13 -3.54
CA LEU A 716 -32.27 -23.47 -2.97
C LEU A 716 -32.88 -23.61 -1.57
N GLY A 717 -33.23 -22.50 -0.92
CA GLY A 717 -33.73 -22.50 0.45
C GLY A 717 -32.66 -22.88 1.48
N VAL A 718 -31.42 -22.41 1.28
CA VAL A 718 -30.24 -22.80 2.08
C VAL A 718 -29.62 -21.57 2.72
N ASP A 719 -29.35 -21.63 4.02
CA ASP A 719 -28.41 -20.73 4.69
C ASP A 719 -27.00 -21.33 4.59
N ARG A 720 -26.10 -20.65 3.87
CA ARG A 720 -24.74 -21.15 3.67
C ARG A 720 -23.90 -21.13 4.95
N ASP A 721 -24.27 -20.29 5.93
CA ASP A 721 -23.58 -20.19 7.22
C ASP A 721 -24.00 -21.36 8.14
N SER A 722 -25.07 -22.09 7.79
CA SER A 722 -25.52 -23.30 8.48
C SER A 722 -24.77 -24.54 7.99
N SER A 723 -23.89 -25.07 8.83
CA SER A 723 -23.12 -26.29 8.56
C SER A 723 -23.97 -27.53 8.23
N LEU A 724 -25.23 -27.57 8.67
CA LEU A 724 -26.14 -28.70 8.46
C LEU A 724 -26.63 -28.81 7.00
N VAL A 725 -26.70 -27.69 6.28
CA VAL A 725 -27.30 -27.62 4.93
C VAL A 725 -26.38 -27.01 3.88
N SER A 726 -25.22 -26.47 4.29
CA SER A 726 -24.27 -25.81 3.39
C SER A 726 -23.74 -26.72 2.27
N HIS A 727 -23.75 -28.05 2.44
CA HIS A 727 -23.38 -29.01 1.41
C HIS A 727 -24.30 -29.01 0.18
N VAL A 728 -25.53 -28.49 0.31
CA VAL A 728 -26.50 -28.33 -0.80
C VAL A 728 -26.22 -27.05 -1.61
N TYR A 729 -25.51 -26.09 -1.03
CA TYR A 729 -25.22 -24.80 -1.65
C TYR A 729 -24.33 -24.97 -2.88
N SER A 730 -24.83 -24.56 -4.05
CA SER A 730 -24.03 -24.56 -5.29
C SER A 730 -24.55 -23.54 -6.28
N GLU A 731 -23.71 -22.55 -6.60
CA GLU A 731 -23.99 -21.56 -7.65
C GLU A 731 -24.04 -22.20 -9.05
N LYS A 732 -23.48 -23.42 -9.19
CA LYS A 732 -23.50 -24.22 -10.42
C LYS A 732 -24.82 -24.96 -10.61
N ASN A 733 -25.72 -24.95 -9.61
CA ASN A 733 -27.00 -25.62 -9.70
C ASN A 733 -27.78 -25.13 -10.92
N LYS A 734 -28.44 -26.08 -11.62
CA LYS A 734 -29.18 -25.79 -12.86
C LYS A 734 -30.27 -24.74 -12.66
N ALA A 735 -30.94 -24.71 -11.51
CA ALA A 735 -31.94 -23.70 -11.19
C ALA A 735 -31.31 -22.30 -11.18
N VAL A 736 -30.20 -22.13 -10.45
CA VAL A 736 -29.46 -20.86 -10.37
C VAL A 736 -28.95 -20.42 -11.73
N LYS A 737 -28.30 -21.31 -12.50
CA LYS A 737 -27.82 -20.98 -13.86
C LYS A 737 -28.95 -20.58 -14.81
N THR A 738 -30.13 -21.19 -14.68
CA THR A 738 -31.30 -20.83 -15.49
C THR A 738 -31.76 -19.42 -15.15
N LEU A 739 -31.88 -19.10 -13.87
CA LEU A 739 -32.25 -17.75 -13.42
C LEU A 739 -31.24 -16.68 -13.88
N ILE A 740 -29.94 -16.97 -13.79
CA ILE A 740 -28.87 -16.07 -14.25
C ILE A 740 -28.97 -15.82 -15.76
N ARG A 741 -29.19 -16.87 -16.56
CA ARG A 741 -29.39 -16.74 -18.00
C ARG A 741 -30.58 -15.85 -18.33
N ASP A 742 -31.70 -16.05 -17.65
CA ASP A 742 -32.94 -15.34 -17.94
C ASP A 742 -32.80 -13.85 -17.65
N VAL A 743 -32.17 -13.47 -16.53
CA VAL A 743 -31.92 -12.05 -16.23
C VAL A 743 -30.94 -11.41 -17.22
N ILE A 744 -29.91 -12.12 -17.69
CA ILE A 744 -28.97 -11.59 -18.70
C ILE A 744 -29.73 -11.25 -19.99
N ARG A 745 -30.55 -12.18 -20.48
CA ARG A 745 -31.36 -11.99 -21.70
C ARG A 745 -32.32 -10.81 -21.56
N VAL A 746 -33.03 -10.72 -20.43
CA VAL A 746 -33.96 -9.62 -20.17
C VAL A 746 -33.22 -8.28 -20.08
N ALA A 747 -32.08 -8.21 -19.38
CA ALA A 747 -31.30 -7.00 -19.30
C ALA A 747 -30.88 -6.49 -20.70
N HIS A 748 -30.38 -7.38 -21.57
CA HIS A 748 -30.02 -7.00 -22.94
C HIS A 748 -31.22 -6.61 -23.80
N LYS A 749 -32.37 -7.28 -23.66
CA LYS A 749 -33.63 -6.90 -24.34
C LYS A 749 -34.00 -5.45 -24.04
N TYR A 750 -33.79 -4.99 -22.81
CA TYR A 750 -34.05 -3.63 -22.36
C TYR A 750 -32.83 -2.69 -22.47
N LYS A 751 -31.74 -3.12 -23.12
CA LYS A 751 -30.48 -2.36 -23.27
C LYS A 751 -29.88 -1.91 -21.93
N ARG A 752 -30.07 -2.71 -20.90
CA ARG A 752 -29.50 -2.51 -19.56
C ARG A 752 -28.20 -3.31 -19.42
N LYS A 753 -27.26 -2.75 -18.66
CA LYS A 753 -26.01 -3.43 -18.32
C LYS A 753 -26.29 -4.52 -17.29
N VAL A 754 -25.63 -5.67 -17.42
CA VAL A 754 -25.73 -6.76 -16.46
C VAL A 754 -24.35 -7.32 -16.12
N GLY A 755 -23.97 -7.13 -14.86
CA GLY A 755 -22.76 -7.73 -14.29
C GLY A 755 -23.09 -8.84 -13.30
N ILE A 756 -22.07 -9.55 -12.85
CA ILE A 756 -22.16 -10.49 -11.73
C ILE A 756 -21.07 -10.18 -10.71
N CYS A 757 -21.42 -10.26 -9.43
CA CYS A 757 -20.49 -10.19 -8.33
C CYS A 757 -20.53 -11.48 -7.52
N GLY A 758 -19.36 -11.97 -7.12
CA GLY A 758 -19.20 -13.26 -6.46
C GLY A 758 -17.87 -13.91 -6.82
N GLN A 759 -17.49 -14.94 -6.08
CA GLN A 759 -16.26 -15.70 -6.35
C GLN A 759 -16.50 -16.87 -7.31
N ALA A 760 -17.77 -17.26 -7.56
CA ALA A 760 -18.12 -18.32 -8.49
C ALA A 760 -17.34 -18.29 -9.83
N PRO A 761 -17.16 -17.13 -10.50
CA PRO A 761 -16.44 -17.09 -11.78
C PRO A 761 -14.93 -17.28 -11.64
N SER A 762 -14.33 -16.95 -10.48
CA SER A 762 -12.92 -17.26 -10.21
C SER A 762 -12.72 -18.70 -9.78
N ASP A 763 -13.63 -19.21 -8.94
CA ASP A 763 -13.51 -20.52 -8.29
C ASP A 763 -13.91 -21.65 -9.25
N TYR A 764 -14.88 -21.37 -10.13
CA TYR A 764 -15.41 -22.30 -11.12
C TYR A 764 -15.14 -21.82 -12.55
N PRO A 765 -13.96 -22.18 -13.09
CA PRO A 765 -13.66 -22.27 -14.51
C PRO A 765 -14.84 -22.30 -15.52
N GLU A 766 -15.68 -23.31 -15.40
CA GLU A 766 -16.83 -23.59 -16.27
C GLU A 766 -17.98 -22.60 -16.10
N PHE A 767 -18.06 -21.94 -14.94
CA PHE A 767 -19.08 -20.95 -14.64
C PHE A 767 -18.74 -19.62 -15.31
N ALA A 768 -17.47 -19.19 -15.28
CA ALA A 768 -17.01 -18.04 -16.06
C ALA A 768 -17.27 -18.24 -17.57
N GLU A 769 -16.99 -19.43 -18.09
CA GLU A 769 -17.30 -19.77 -19.48
C GLU A 769 -18.79 -19.67 -19.81
N PHE A 770 -19.64 -20.17 -18.92
CA PHE A 770 -21.09 -20.05 -19.06
C PHE A 770 -21.52 -18.58 -19.13
N LEU A 771 -21.03 -17.74 -18.22
CA LEU A 771 -21.38 -16.31 -18.19
C LEU A 771 -20.96 -15.58 -19.48
N VAL A 772 -19.75 -15.85 -19.98
CA VAL A 772 -19.27 -15.28 -21.24
C VAL A 772 -20.10 -15.78 -22.43
N LYS A 773 -20.48 -17.07 -22.45
CA LYS A 773 -21.36 -17.67 -23.48
C LYS A 773 -22.75 -17.03 -23.50
N GLU A 774 -23.32 -16.73 -22.34
CA GLU A 774 -24.61 -16.04 -22.23
C GLU A 774 -24.51 -14.53 -22.48
N GLY A 775 -23.30 -13.98 -22.61
CA GLY A 775 -23.05 -12.60 -23.01
C GLY A 775 -22.99 -11.58 -21.86
N ILE A 776 -22.62 -11.99 -20.64
CA ILE A 776 -22.49 -11.06 -19.50
C ILE A 776 -21.62 -9.82 -19.84
N ASP A 777 -22.01 -8.62 -19.40
CA ASP A 777 -21.26 -7.40 -19.68
C ASP A 777 -20.00 -7.29 -18.82
N SER A 778 -20.09 -7.68 -17.55
CA SER A 778 -18.98 -7.60 -16.60
C SER A 778 -18.99 -8.71 -15.54
N ILE A 779 -17.79 -9.05 -15.08
CA ILE A 779 -17.56 -9.99 -13.99
C ILE A 779 -16.71 -9.28 -12.94
N SER A 780 -17.19 -9.23 -11.69
CA SER A 780 -16.54 -8.52 -10.59
C SER A 780 -15.95 -9.48 -9.55
N LEU A 781 -14.64 -9.43 -9.39
CA LEU A 781 -13.85 -10.44 -8.67
C LEU A 781 -13.05 -9.85 -7.51
N ASN A 782 -12.60 -10.70 -6.60
CA ASN A 782 -11.63 -10.27 -5.59
C ASN A 782 -10.28 -9.96 -6.27
N PRO A 783 -9.52 -8.94 -5.80
CA PRO A 783 -8.35 -8.45 -6.51
C PRO A 783 -7.27 -9.50 -6.81
N ASP A 784 -7.13 -10.52 -5.95
CA ASP A 784 -6.16 -11.61 -6.08
C ASP A 784 -6.46 -12.58 -7.24
N THR A 785 -7.71 -12.64 -7.70
CA THR A 785 -8.16 -13.55 -8.76
C THR A 785 -8.36 -12.88 -10.12
N VAL A 786 -8.20 -11.54 -10.17
CA VAL A 786 -8.46 -10.74 -11.39
C VAL A 786 -7.60 -11.17 -12.56
N ILE A 787 -6.30 -11.38 -12.31
CA ILE A 787 -5.32 -11.67 -13.37
C ILE A 787 -5.58 -13.04 -14.00
N SER A 788 -5.63 -14.10 -13.18
CA SER A 788 -5.85 -15.46 -13.66
C SER A 788 -7.20 -15.61 -14.39
N THR A 789 -8.25 -14.99 -13.85
CA THR A 789 -9.59 -15.05 -14.45
C THR A 789 -9.66 -14.26 -15.76
N ARG A 790 -8.95 -13.13 -15.88
CA ARG A 790 -8.88 -12.36 -17.13
C ARG A 790 -8.21 -13.15 -18.26
N GLU A 791 -7.09 -13.81 -17.99
CA GLU A 791 -6.40 -14.66 -18.98
C GLU A 791 -7.32 -15.77 -19.48
N ARG A 792 -8.03 -16.42 -18.54
CA ARG A 792 -9.00 -17.45 -18.87
C ARG A 792 -10.13 -16.91 -19.75
N ILE A 793 -10.74 -15.79 -19.38
CA ILE A 793 -11.84 -15.21 -20.15
C ILE A 793 -11.36 -14.80 -21.55
N ALA A 794 -10.15 -14.24 -21.66
CA ALA A 794 -9.56 -13.93 -22.97
C ALA A 794 -9.41 -15.20 -23.84
N TYR A 795 -8.97 -16.31 -23.26
CA TYR A 795 -8.90 -17.60 -23.95
C TYR A 795 -10.28 -18.09 -24.41
N VAL A 796 -11.28 -18.01 -23.53
CA VAL A 796 -12.66 -18.43 -23.81
C VAL A 796 -13.26 -17.59 -24.93
N GLU A 797 -13.10 -16.28 -24.90
CA GLU A 797 -13.58 -15.37 -25.94
C GLU A 797 -12.90 -15.58 -27.31
N LYS A 798 -11.62 -15.98 -27.32
CA LYS A 798 -10.88 -16.30 -28.54
C LYS A 798 -11.30 -17.62 -29.18
N THR A 799 -11.78 -18.56 -28.36
CA THR A 799 -12.17 -19.91 -28.77
C THR A 799 -13.68 -20.06 -28.97
N LEU A 800 -14.48 -19.16 -28.41
CA LEU A 800 -15.93 -19.03 -28.61
C LEU A 800 -16.30 -18.95 -30.10
N GLY A 801 -17.10 -19.91 -30.57
CA GLY A 801 -17.61 -19.94 -31.95
C GLY A 801 -16.65 -20.48 -33.01
N LYS A 802 -15.38 -20.77 -32.66
CA LYS A 802 -14.47 -21.47 -33.56
C LYS A 802 -14.67 -22.97 -33.40
N LYS A 803 -15.42 -23.61 -34.31
CA LYS A 803 -15.14 -25.02 -34.61
C LYS A 803 -13.69 -25.05 -35.08
N GLY A 804 -12.81 -25.73 -34.35
CA GLY A 804 -11.41 -25.81 -34.76
C GLY A 804 -11.34 -26.19 -36.23
N ASN A 805 -10.63 -25.40 -37.04
CA ASN A 805 -10.19 -25.92 -38.33
C ASN A 805 -9.45 -27.21 -38.02
N LYS A 806 -9.84 -28.33 -38.64
CA LYS A 806 -9.17 -29.63 -38.50
C LYS A 806 -7.67 -29.35 -38.51
N THR A 807 -7.02 -29.50 -37.36
CA THR A 807 -5.58 -29.32 -37.24
C THR A 807 -4.97 -30.29 -38.25
N HIS A 808 -4.28 -29.76 -39.26
CA HIS A 808 -3.68 -30.58 -40.30
C HIS A 808 -2.84 -31.67 -39.61
N LYS A 809 -3.16 -32.95 -39.87
CA LYS A 809 -2.53 -34.15 -39.26
C LYS A 809 -0.98 -34.05 -39.14
N PRO A 810 -0.22 -33.42 -40.07
CA PRO A 810 1.22 -33.23 -39.91
C PRO A 810 1.64 -32.38 -38.71
N TYR A 811 0.86 -31.36 -38.35
CA TYR A 811 1.20 -30.44 -37.25
C TYR A 811 0.94 -31.07 -35.87
N LEU A 812 -0.08 -31.93 -35.77
CA LEU A 812 -0.33 -32.71 -34.55
C LEU A 812 0.74 -33.79 -34.37
N GLY A 813 1.19 -34.40 -35.47
CA GLY A 813 2.32 -35.32 -35.48
C GLY A 813 3.63 -34.65 -35.05
N LEU A 814 3.86 -33.40 -35.47
CA LEU A 814 5.03 -32.63 -35.07
C LEU A 814 5.01 -32.23 -33.59
N VAL A 815 3.85 -31.84 -33.04
CA VAL A 815 3.69 -31.50 -31.62
C VAL A 815 3.78 -32.75 -30.74
N ALA A 816 3.21 -33.87 -31.18
CA ALA A 816 3.36 -35.16 -30.50
C ALA A 816 4.81 -35.66 -30.57
N ALA A 817 5.47 -35.54 -31.71
CA ALA A 817 6.89 -35.89 -31.87
C ALA A 817 7.79 -35.00 -31.02
N LEU A 818 7.53 -33.69 -30.94
CA LEU A 818 8.24 -32.76 -30.07
C LEU A 818 7.98 -33.05 -28.58
N ALA A 819 6.75 -33.41 -28.22
CA ALA A 819 6.39 -33.81 -26.84
C ALA A 819 7.08 -35.12 -26.44
N VAL A 820 7.16 -36.09 -27.36
CA VAL A 820 7.87 -37.36 -27.17
C VAL A 820 9.39 -37.14 -27.16
N LEU A 821 9.94 -36.25 -27.98
CA LEU A 821 11.35 -35.84 -27.93
C LEU A 821 11.68 -35.12 -26.63
N SER A 822 10.82 -34.24 -26.13
CA SER A 822 11.01 -33.59 -24.83
C SER A 822 10.90 -34.57 -23.66
N ALA A 823 10.00 -35.56 -23.75
CA ALA A 823 9.92 -36.62 -22.74
C ALA A 823 11.14 -37.56 -22.80
N SER A 824 11.69 -37.82 -23.99
CA SER A 824 12.87 -38.66 -24.18
C SER A 824 14.16 -37.95 -23.76
N LEU A 825 14.28 -36.63 -23.99
CA LEU A 825 15.38 -35.82 -23.47
C LEU A 825 15.32 -35.66 -21.94
N MET A 826 14.13 -35.71 -21.33
CA MET A 826 13.98 -35.69 -19.88
C MET A 826 14.31 -37.05 -19.22
N MET A 827 14.26 -38.16 -19.96
CA MET A 827 14.60 -39.49 -19.44
C MET A 827 16.10 -39.84 -19.51
N VAL A 828 16.90 -39.15 -20.34
CA VAL A 828 18.34 -39.36 -20.41
C VAL A 828 19.05 -38.16 -19.78
N GLY A 829 19.25 -38.23 -18.47
CA GLY A 829 20.14 -37.32 -17.75
C GLY A 829 21.59 -37.50 -18.22
N GLY A 830 22.01 -36.70 -19.20
CA GLY A 830 23.38 -36.65 -19.69
C GLY A 830 23.69 -35.25 -20.20
N GLY A 831 24.72 -34.62 -19.63
CA GLY A 831 25.24 -33.34 -20.11
C GLY A 831 25.70 -33.43 -21.57
N CYS A 832 25.91 -32.27 -22.19
CA CYS A 832 26.57 -32.14 -23.49
C CYS A 832 27.87 -32.93 -23.51
N ASP A 833 27.85 -34.14 -24.05
CA ASP A 833 28.85 -34.68 -24.97
C ASP A 833 28.42 -36.08 -25.41
N SER A 834 28.61 -36.35 -26.70
CA SER A 834 28.29 -37.59 -27.43
C SER A 834 26.83 -37.80 -27.81
N LEU A 835 26.52 -37.54 -29.09
CA LEU A 835 25.57 -38.31 -29.91
C LEU A 835 25.86 -37.96 -31.38
N SER A 836 26.78 -38.71 -31.98
CA SER A 836 26.95 -38.79 -33.43
C SER A 836 26.41 -40.15 -33.87
N GLY A 837 25.28 -40.14 -34.58
CA GLY A 837 24.64 -41.36 -35.10
C GLY A 837 23.17 -41.11 -35.44
N GLU A 838 22.81 -41.30 -36.71
CA GLU A 838 21.43 -41.20 -37.21
C GLU A 838 20.53 -42.28 -36.60
N LEU A 839 19.33 -41.90 -36.16
CA LEU A 839 18.27 -42.84 -35.75
C LEU A 839 17.15 -42.90 -36.82
N PRO A 840 16.58 -44.09 -37.10
CA PRO A 840 15.65 -44.30 -38.21
C PRO A 840 14.22 -43.83 -37.88
N ALA A 841 13.47 -43.44 -38.90
CA ALA A 841 12.11 -42.91 -38.77
C ALA A 841 11.08 -44.00 -38.38
N PRO A 842 10.14 -43.74 -37.44
CA PRO A 842 9.08 -44.69 -37.14
C PRO A 842 7.94 -44.61 -38.16
N GLN A 843 7.57 -45.74 -38.75
CA GLN A 843 6.29 -45.95 -39.43
C GLN A 843 5.18 -46.11 -38.39
N THR A 844 4.09 -45.37 -38.52
CA THR A 844 2.84 -45.69 -37.81
C THR A 844 1.62 -45.45 -38.70
N ASP A 845 0.88 -46.53 -38.97
CA ASP A 845 -0.45 -46.51 -39.54
C ASP A 845 -1.41 -45.75 -38.61
N LEU A 846 -2.08 -44.72 -39.14
CA LEU A 846 -2.94 -43.80 -38.40
C LEU A 846 -4.40 -44.28 -38.43
N ILE A 847 -4.91 -44.76 -37.30
CA ILE A 847 -6.35 -45.02 -37.10
C ILE A 847 -7.08 -43.71 -36.77
N ASP A 848 -8.17 -43.40 -37.48
CA ASP A 848 -9.03 -42.23 -37.28
C ASP A 848 -9.94 -42.45 -36.06
N MET A 849 -9.85 -41.59 -35.03
CA MET A 849 -10.69 -41.65 -33.82
C MET A 849 -11.32 -40.29 -33.50
N SER A 850 -12.55 -40.30 -33.00
CA SER A 850 -13.32 -39.11 -32.65
C SER A 850 -12.92 -38.53 -31.28
N PRO A 851 -13.20 -37.22 -31.01
CA PRO A 851 -12.87 -36.59 -29.72
C PRO A 851 -13.57 -37.18 -28.50
N ALA A 852 -14.68 -37.90 -28.69
CA ALA A 852 -15.36 -38.64 -27.63
C ALA A 852 -14.61 -39.94 -27.31
N GLU A 853 -14.17 -40.68 -28.34
CA GLU A 853 -13.37 -41.90 -28.16
C GLU A 853 -11.95 -41.57 -27.66
N ILE A 854 -11.39 -40.42 -28.02
CA ILE A 854 -10.13 -39.94 -27.43
C ILE A 854 -10.33 -39.62 -25.94
N ARG A 855 -11.46 -39.00 -25.57
CA ARG A 855 -11.78 -38.70 -24.16
C ARG A 855 -12.01 -39.96 -23.34
N GLU A 856 -12.79 -40.89 -23.87
CA GLU A 856 -13.05 -42.19 -23.24
C GLU A 856 -11.75 -43.00 -23.12
N ARG A 857 -10.85 -42.94 -24.12
CA ARG A 857 -9.55 -43.61 -24.06
C ARG A 857 -8.55 -42.90 -23.15
N VAL A 858 -8.67 -41.59 -22.96
CA VAL A 858 -7.88 -40.81 -21.99
C VAL A 858 -8.40 -41.03 -20.58
N GLU A 859 -9.71 -41.03 -20.34
CA GLU A 859 -10.31 -41.39 -19.05
C GLU A 859 -10.03 -42.85 -18.70
N LYS A 860 -10.12 -43.75 -19.67
CA LYS A 860 -9.71 -45.14 -19.50
C LYS A 860 -8.20 -45.25 -19.24
N LYS A 861 -7.34 -44.51 -19.95
CA LYS A 861 -5.91 -44.43 -19.62
C LYS A 861 -5.65 -43.80 -18.27
N LEU A 862 -6.44 -42.82 -17.82
CA LEU A 862 -6.26 -42.13 -16.54
C LEU A 862 -6.68 -43.05 -15.39
N ASN A 863 -7.78 -43.77 -15.55
CA ASN A 863 -8.23 -44.81 -14.63
C ASN A 863 -7.26 -46.00 -14.64
N GLU A 864 -6.77 -46.42 -15.81
CA GLU A 864 -5.70 -47.42 -15.94
C GLU A 864 -4.41 -46.90 -15.30
N THR A 865 -4.06 -45.61 -15.40
CA THR A 865 -2.86 -45.02 -14.76
C THR A 865 -3.05 -44.92 -13.25
N GLN A 866 -4.23 -44.59 -12.75
CA GLN A 866 -4.56 -44.61 -11.31
C GLN A 866 -4.61 -46.04 -10.75
N GLU A 867 -5.08 -47.02 -11.53
CA GLU A 867 -4.95 -48.45 -11.20
C GLU A 867 -3.50 -48.93 -11.31
N THR A 868 -2.70 -48.40 -12.25
CA THR A 868 -1.26 -48.73 -12.42
C THR A 868 -0.42 -48.11 -11.31
N GLU A 869 -0.77 -46.91 -10.82
CA GLU A 869 -0.14 -46.32 -9.63
C GLU A 869 -0.49 -47.10 -8.35
N ARG A 870 -1.70 -47.65 -8.25
CA ARG A 870 -2.07 -48.62 -7.21
C ARG A 870 -1.39 -49.98 -7.37
N GLN A 871 -0.86 -50.30 -8.54
CA GLN A 871 -0.15 -51.55 -8.86
C GLN A 871 1.37 -51.37 -9.03
N LYS A 872 1.94 -50.18 -8.72
CA LYS A 872 3.40 -50.01 -8.71
C LYS A 872 3.99 -51.05 -7.75
N PRO A 873 4.98 -51.85 -8.18
CA PRO A 873 5.52 -52.93 -7.36
C PRO A 873 6.08 -52.33 -6.08
N THR A 874 5.43 -52.53 -4.94
CA THR A 874 5.94 -52.03 -3.66
C THR A 874 6.98 -52.98 -3.10
N GLN A 875 8.01 -52.44 -2.47
CA GLN A 875 8.94 -53.23 -1.67
C GLN A 875 8.54 -53.13 -0.20
N GLU A 876 8.67 -54.24 0.52
CA GLU A 876 8.34 -54.33 1.95
C GLU A 876 9.61 -54.17 2.77
N LEU A 877 9.66 -53.14 3.62
CA LEU A 877 10.70 -52.98 4.62
C LEU A 877 10.19 -53.54 5.95
N LYS A 878 10.83 -54.62 6.40
CA LYS A 878 10.69 -55.13 7.77
C LYS A 878 11.74 -54.49 8.64
N VAL A 879 11.31 -53.97 9.77
CA VAL A 879 12.20 -53.26 10.68
C VAL A 879 12.30 -54.04 11.97
N ASP A 880 13.34 -54.85 12.08
CA ASP A 880 13.52 -55.82 13.19
C ASP A 880 13.52 -55.17 14.58
N SER A 881 13.84 -53.87 14.67
CA SER A 881 13.84 -53.12 15.93
C SER A 881 12.44 -52.66 16.39
N PHE A 882 11.42 -52.70 15.55
CA PHE A 882 10.03 -52.36 15.89
C PHE A 882 9.20 -53.65 15.97
N GLU A 883 8.32 -53.80 16.97
CA GLU A 883 7.51 -55.02 17.12
C GLU A 883 6.66 -55.28 15.87
N SER A 884 7.06 -56.28 15.07
CA SER A 884 6.31 -56.78 13.90
C SER A 884 5.88 -55.71 12.88
N PHE A 885 6.63 -54.61 12.74
CA PHE A 885 6.29 -53.55 11.79
C PHE A 885 6.86 -53.83 10.39
N SER A 886 5.99 -53.72 9.40
CA SER A 886 6.36 -53.75 7.97
C SER A 886 5.70 -52.58 7.24
N ILE A 887 6.45 -51.88 6.40
CA ILE A 887 5.90 -50.85 5.51
C ILE A 887 6.15 -51.21 4.05
N LYS A 888 5.12 -51.04 3.22
CA LYS A 888 5.23 -51.16 1.77
C LYS A 888 5.39 -49.77 1.17
N TYR A 889 6.41 -49.61 0.33
CA TYR A 889 6.71 -48.31 -0.28
C TYR A 889 7.22 -48.49 -1.72
N PRO A 890 7.16 -47.44 -2.55
CA PRO A 890 7.60 -47.55 -3.94
C PRO A 890 9.13 -47.80 -4.05
N PRO A 891 9.62 -48.61 -5.02
CA PRO A 891 11.04 -48.95 -5.16
C PRO A 891 11.93 -47.75 -5.46
N GLU A 892 11.34 -46.70 -6.04
CA GLU A 892 12.02 -45.46 -6.37
C GLU A 892 12.23 -44.54 -5.15
N TRP A 893 11.68 -44.89 -3.98
CA TRP A 893 11.93 -44.20 -2.74
C TRP A 893 13.13 -44.81 -2.01
N SER A 894 13.96 -43.95 -1.44
CA SER A 894 15.18 -44.32 -0.72
C SER A 894 14.92 -44.49 0.78
N VAL A 895 15.60 -45.45 1.41
CA VAL A 895 15.51 -45.69 2.86
C VAL A 895 16.77 -45.18 3.55
N GLU A 896 16.58 -44.37 4.59
CA GLU A 896 17.62 -43.81 5.43
C GLU A 896 17.43 -44.31 6.87
N ASN A 897 18.41 -45.03 7.42
CA ASN A 897 18.40 -45.49 8.81
C ASN A 897 19.20 -44.51 9.68
N TRP A 898 18.66 -44.13 10.84
CA TRP A 898 19.34 -43.27 11.80
C TRP A 898 19.12 -43.76 13.24
N ASN A 899 19.89 -43.24 14.20
CA ASN A 899 19.83 -43.67 15.60
C ASN A 899 18.46 -43.32 16.22
N GLY A 900 17.53 -44.27 16.19
CA GLY A 900 16.19 -44.14 16.75
C GLY A 900 15.05 -44.42 15.77
N GLY A 901 15.32 -44.50 14.46
CA GLY A 901 14.28 -44.76 13.47
C GLY A 901 14.74 -44.83 12.01
N ILE A 902 13.74 -44.81 11.12
CA ILE A 902 13.89 -44.98 9.68
C ILE A 902 13.09 -43.90 8.95
N THR A 903 13.66 -43.36 7.88
CA THR A 903 12.99 -42.42 6.99
C THR A 903 12.99 -42.95 5.55
N VAL A 904 11.82 -43.05 4.94
CA VAL A 904 11.62 -43.40 3.53
C VAL A 904 11.35 -42.11 2.75
N ARG A 905 12.21 -41.73 1.81
CA ARG A 905 12.12 -40.46 1.05
C ARG A 905 11.90 -40.67 -0.44
N ASN A 906 11.05 -39.84 -1.03
CA ASN A 906 10.92 -39.74 -2.47
C ASN A 906 12.18 -39.10 -3.07
N GLY A 907 12.84 -39.76 -4.02
CA GLY A 907 14.06 -39.25 -4.66
C GLY A 907 13.84 -38.05 -5.61
N TYR A 908 12.59 -37.74 -5.96
CA TYR A 908 12.22 -36.71 -6.93
C TYR A 908 11.43 -35.55 -6.33
N THR A 909 10.85 -35.72 -5.14
CA THR A 909 10.06 -34.70 -4.43
C THR A 909 10.61 -34.47 -3.03
N THR A 910 10.00 -33.57 -2.26
CA THR A 910 10.35 -33.35 -0.84
C THR A 910 9.57 -34.27 0.11
N GLU A 911 8.81 -35.24 -0.41
CA GLU A 911 7.96 -36.12 0.38
C GLU A 911 8.78 -37.18 1.13
N TYR A 912 8.38 -37.46 2.38
CA TYR A 912 8.99 -38.50 3.19
C TYR A 912 7.99 -39.09 4.18
N ILE A 913 8.29 -40.30 4.66
CA ILE A 913 7.66 -40.95 5.81
C ILE A 913 8.77 -41.35 6.77
N SER A 914 8.68 -40.92 8.01
CA SER A 914 9.64 -41.22 9.07
C SER A 914 8.94 -41.98 10.19
N ILE A 915 9.63 -42.98 10.73
CA ILE A 915 9.10 -43.91 11.73
C ILE A 915 10.15 -44.11 12.82
N PHE A 916 9.82 -43.86 14.09
CA PHE A 916 10.78 -43.96 15.20
C PHE A 916 10.11 -44.28 16.55
N LYS A 917 10.91 -44.79 17.50
CA LYS A 917 10.48 -44.97 18.90
C LYS A 917 10.78 -43.71 19.70
N GLN A 918 9.85 -43.29 20.52
CA GLN A 918 10.08 -42.24 21.52
C GLN A 918 9.58 -42.66 22.89
N LEU A 919 10.23 -42.18 23.95
CA LEU A 919 9.85 -42.48 25.33
C LEU A 919 8.65 -41.67 25.83
N VAL A 920 8.40 -40.51 25.21
CA VAL A 920 7.34 -39.57 25.56
C VAL A 920 6.84 -38.96 24.26
N GLY A 921 5.52 -38.90 24.08
CA GLY A 921 4.90 -38.30 22.90
C GLY A 921 5.02 -36.77 22.89
N HIS A 922 4.69 -36.14 21.77
CA HIS A 922 4.79 -34.68 21.70
C HIS A 922 3.84 -34.00 22.68
N PRO A 923 4.25 -32.85 23.26
CA PRO A 923 3.46 -32.08 24.22
C PRO A 923 2.34 -31.28 23.52
N VAL A 924 1.49 -31.98 22.76
CA VAL A 924 0.30 -31.45 22.11
C VAL A 924 -0.89 -31.59 23.06
N ALA A 925 -1.65 -30.51 23.28
CA ALA A 925 -2.81 -30.54 24.16
C ALA A 925 -3.86 -31.54 23.64
N GLU A 926 -4.45 -32.36 24.53
CA GLU A 926 -5.38 -33.46 24.18
C GLU A 926 -6.48 -33.08 23.17
N GLY A 927 -6.98 -31.83 23.21
CA GLY A 927 -8.00 -31.34 22.27
C GLY A 927 -7.56 -31.20 20.81
N PHE A 928 -6.27 -31.39 20.50
CA PHE A 928 -5.72 -31.37 19.14
C PHE A 928 -5.31 -32.76 18.64
N LYS A 929 -5.31 -33.77 19.52
CA LYS A 929 -5.08 -35.17 19.14
C LYS A 929 -6.41 -35.82 18.77
N LYS A 930 -6.52 -36.35 17.56
CA LYS A 930 -7.68 -37.16 17.14
C LYS A 930 -7.38 -38.63 17.43
N PRO A 931 -8.15 -39.32 18.28
CA PRO A 931 -7.91 -40.74 18.56
C PRO A 931 -8.14 -41.59 17.32
N ILE A 932 -7.26 -42.57 17.10
CA ILE A 932 -7.35 -43.56 16.02
C ILE A 932 -7.06 -44.95 16.59
N LEU A 933 -7.51 -45.98 15.87
CA LEU A 933 -7.19 -47.38 16.16
C LEU A 933 -6.36 -47.92 15.00
N VAL A 934 -5.15 -48.42 15.26
CA VAL A 934 -4.27 -49.00 14.25
C VAL A 934 -4.00 -50.44 14.66
N ASP A 935 -4.49 -51.41 13.87
CA ASP A 935 -4.40 -52.85 14.14
C ASP A 935 -4.80 -53.24 15.58
N GLY A 936 -5.82 -52.59 16.13
CA GLY A 936 -6.34 -52.87 17.48
C GLY A 936 -5.59 -52.18 18.62
N LYS A 937 -4.55 -51.39 18.33
CA LYS A 937 -3.84 -50.55 19.31
C LYS A 937 -4.40 -49.13 19.31
N GLU A 938 -4.49 -48.54 20.50
CA GLU A 938 -4.92 -47.14 20.66
C GLU A 938 -3.79 -46.20 20.23
N GLY A 939 -4.15 -45.16 19.47
CA GLY A 939 -3.23 -44.14 19.03
C GLY A 939 -3.92 -42.80 18.79
N ALA A 940 -3.14 -41.82 18.34
CA ALA A 940 -3.61 -40.48 18.04
C ALA A 940 -2.98 -39.95 16.75
N THR A 941 -3.76 -39.23 15.95
CA THR A 941 -3.26 -38.47 14.79
C THR A 941 -3.46 -36.97 14.97
N TYR A 942 -2.52 -36.18 14.49
CA TYR A 942 -2.59 -34.71 14.50
C TYR A 942 -1.64 -34.11 13.43
N GLN A 943 -1.81 -32.83 13.14
CA GLN A 943 -0.91 -32.07 12.28
C GLN A 943 -0.08 -31.12 13.12
N GLU A 944 1.23 -31.05 12.84
CA GLU A 944 2.14 -30.18 13.57
C GLU A 944 2.99 -29.29 12.63
N ASP A 945 3.28 -28.07 13.09
CA ASP A 945 4.20 -27.13 12.46
C ASP A 945 5.60 -27.29 13.08
N TYR A 946 6.51 -28.03 12.45
CA TYR A 946 7.89 -28.16 12.94
C TYR A 946 8.63 -26.82 12.81
N LYS A 947 9.20 -26.36 13.93
CA LYS A 947 10.10 -25.20 13.99
C LYS A 947 11.55 -25.67 14.11
N GLY A 948 12.06 -26.38 13.11
CA GLY A 948 13.47 -26.77 13.04
C GLY A 948 14.02 -26.62 11.64
N ASP A 949 15.17 -25.93 11.54
CA ASP A 949 16.10 -25.78 10.39
C ASP A 949 15.91 -24.70 9.31
N GLY A 950 14.79 -23.97 9.26
CA GLY A 950 14.73 -22.70 8.52
C GLY A 950 14.49 -22.79 7.01
N THR A 951 13.86 -23.87 6.55
CA THR A 951 13.48 -24.07 5.14
C THR A 951 12.04 -23.64 4.78
N GLY A 952 11.17 -23.31 5.75
CA GLY A 952 9.82 -22.79 5.49
C GLY A 952 8.72 -23.73 5.98
N LEU A 953 7.52 -23.19 6.22
CA LEU A 953 6.36 -23.90 6.79
C LEU A 953 5.97 -25.11 5.93
N ALA A 954 6.23 -26.32 6.41
CA ALA A 954 5.60 -27.55 5.93
C ALA A 954 4.80 -28.15 7.10
N MET A 955 3.49 -28.30 6.93
CA MET A 955 2.69 -29.13 7.83
C MET A 955 3.05 -30.59 7.55
N PHE A 956 3.28 -31.38 8.59
CA PHE A 956 3.35 -32.83 8.48
C PHE A 956 2.30 -33.44 9.39
N HIS A 957 1.82 -34.60 8.97
CA HIS A 957 0.92 -35.45 9.71
C HIS A 957 1.76 -36.31 10.66
N VAL A 958 1.26 -36.49 11.89
CA VAL A 958 1.88 -37.31 12.92
C VAL A 958 0.85 -38.33 13.39
N VAL A 959 1.28 -39.58 13.55
CA VAL A 959 0.54 -40.68 14.16
C VAL A 959 1.39 -41.24 15.30
N GLU A 960 0.83 -41.25 16.50
CA GLU A 960 1.42 -41.86 17.69
C GLU A 960 0.61 -43.09 18.09
N ILE A 961 1.25 -44.24 18.24
CA ILE A 961 0.64 -45.47 18.73
C ILE A 961 1.26 -45.82 20.08
N GLU A 962 0.43 -46.05 21.10
CA GLU A 962 0.90 -46.39 22.43
C GLU A 962 1.30 -47.88 22.50
N MET A 963 2.57 -48.14 22.82
CA MET A 963 3.13 -49.47 23.06
C MET A 963 3.46 -49.63 24.55
N GLU A 964 3.71 -50.85 25.03
CA GLU A 964 3.91 -51.12 26.47
C GLU A 964 5.07 -50.31 27.08
N ASP A 965 6.18 -50.16 26.36
CA ASP A 965 7.41 -49.52 26.86
C ASP A 965 7.82 -48.24 26.10
N TYR A 966 7.07 -47.82 25.07
CA TYR A 966 7.39 -46.65 24.23
C TYR A 966 6.18 -46.16 23.42
N ILE A 967 6.30 -44.99 22.80
CA ILE A 967 5.36 -44.49 21.78
C ILE A 967 6.00 -44.69 20.41
N PHE A 968 5.25 -45.33 19.52
CA PHE A 968 5.63 -45.52 18.13
C PHE A 968 5.11 -44.34 17.31
N GLU A 969 6.00 -43.51 16.78
CA GLU A 969 5.62 -42.33 15.97
C GLU A 969 5.87 -42.58 14.50
N ILE A 970 4.89 -42.19 13.67
CA ILE A 970 4.98 -42.09 12.22
C ILE A 970 4.69 -40.64 11.84
N ASN A 971 5.58 -39.98 11.10
CA ASN A 971 5.31 -38.66 10.57
C ASN A 971 5.67 -38.51 9.08
N SER A 972 4.87 -37.71 8.37
CA SER A 972 4.97 -37.57 6.91
C SER A 972 4.46 -36.22 6.44
N ASN A 973 5.06 -35.70 5.37
CA ASN A 973 4.58 -34.53 4.64
C ASN A 973 3.93 -34.89 3.28
N ALA A 974 3.60 -36.17 3.05
CA ALA A 974 2.91 -36.63 1.84
C ALA A 974 1.43 -36.18 1.83
N GLU A 975 0.94 -35.69 0.69
CA GLU A 975 -0.43 -35.16 0.56
C GLU A 975 -1.52 -36.23 0.74
N ASN A 976 -1.18 -37.51 0.58
CA ASN A 976 -2.06 -38.67 0.70
C ASN A 976 -1.74 -39.53 1.95
N PHE A 977 -1.21 -38.94 3.03
CA PHE A 977 -0.80 -39.69 4.23
C PHE A 977 -1.90 -40.56 4.84
N ASP A 978 -3.17 -40.15 4.79
CA ASP A 978 -4.28 -40.96 5.33
C ASP A 978 -4.52 -42.26 4.50
N ASP A 979 -4.06 -42.31 3.24
CA ASP A 979 -4.16 -43.49 2.36
C ASP A 979 -2.93 -44.42 2.46
N ILE A 980 -1.81 -43.94 3.04
CA ILE A 980 -0.54 -44.68 3.22
C ILE A 980 -0.53 -45.37 4.58
#